data_AF-A0A5M9HXG3-F1
#
_entry.id   AF-A0A5M9HXG3-F1
#
_cell.length_a   1.000
_cell.length_b   1.000
_cell.length_c   1.000
_cell.angle_alpha   90.00
_cell.angle_beta   90.00
_cell.angle_gamma   90.00
#
_symmetry.space_group_name_H-M   'P 1'
#
loop_
_entity.id
_entity.type
_entity.pdbx_description
1 polymer ?
#
loop_
_entity_poly.entity_id
_entity_poly.type
_entity_poly.pdbx_seq_one_letter_code
_entity_poly.pdbx_strand_id
1 'polypeptide(L)'
;MNQWYRRTLTKVIVLLTGILSGAAFITSLGVILTFTDTVNPSEIMSLVQESYEESADFNMSVENAVSEVFEMFRLEDVFETDGAYDPDKEIDIMEYAGTGKAGGNNASGLMYTLEDLINWGEEFNSQGGGVYQEDVIVCQREDGTYYYYYRNDFFNLFENGEFTIEFEDEYQTQAAFLKELAEGGDVSGSESEMRIYDNEGNVLYTDCWNFGTALKENYAPAGADNLLQAVNSNPELNGRLSDIYDNLTFTLTNLYDEYTTYQSGWEYLEEGNTNFTYLYADRVTKQVFTNKGEYSDYKDVAAHIDEMKSEDSVKYIIVYPKLKDFETNMSISASGEWDSVRSYEPSRNSENILAVSIDTSYPIKDQFYEGSTHYNENIPFLRCALVLFIAGGILFIASAVWLAVTAGKKPGDEEIHLTVFDRWKTEIAAALVIGLWVLSTCILLGMRVTFGSWTDTAAVEYSAEEYVSTIPTAYSTLFTTAIDLADLVVIFLYGLFSFACFFAGYVSLVRRAKAKILWEGSLFHAMLVVTGQVWRERSVTLKAGAAVTGFLFIQWLAVLIRNIPFMLLALGADILVLWVVLSGAIAKNRIRKGIEEIAGGNLEYRIDLKWLHGAERDIAEKINNIGSGLNKAVDEAMRNERLKTDLITNVSHDIKTPLTSIINYVDILKRSNITDEKIRGYLDILEAKAQRLKTLTEDVVEASKVSSGNITLECMDMDLRELVQQTEGELAEKFAARNLTMVLNIPEEPAVIHVDGRRMWRVLENVFGNAAKYAMPGTRVYADLVLTDDKVEFSLKNVSEQQLNISADELTERFIRGDISRSTEGSGLGLSIAKSLTVMQGGEFELYLDGDLFRVNIRFARVPARAENKIDY
;
A
#
# COMPACT_ATOMS: atom_id res chain seq x y z
N MET A 1 19.43 -39.43 8.66
CA MET A 1 18.00 -39.61 8.35
C MET A 1 17.64 -38.73 7.17
N ASN A 2 17.05 -39.29 6.11
CA ASN A 2 16.63 -38.53 4.93
C ASN A 2 15.66 -37.41 5.36
N GLN A 3 16.04 -36.14 5.19
CA GLN A 3 15.19 -34.97 5.46
C GLN A 3 14.12 -34.80 4.36
N TRP A 4 13.38 -35.87 4.06
CA TRP A 4 12.38 -35.91 2.99
C TRP A 4 11.30 -34.84 3.20
N TYR A 5 10.91 -34.59 4.44
CA TYR A 5 9.95 -33.56 4.85
C TYR A 5 10.37 -32.12 4.54
N ARG A 6 11.66 -31.88 4.24
CA ARG A 6 12.20 -30.56 3.86
C ARG A 6 12.29 -30.37 2.33
N ARG A 7 11.98 -31.39 1.52
CA ARG A 7 12.03 -31.30 0.05
C ARG A 7 10.97 -30.35 -0.50
N THR A 8 11.32 -29.61 -1.55
CA THR A 8 10.41 -28.65 -2.21
C THR A 8 9.11 -29.30 -2.64
N LEU A 9 9.18 -30.49 -3.25
CA LEU A 9 7.99 -31.24 -3.69
C LEU A 9 7.03 -31.54 -2.52
N THR A 10 7.57 -31.99 -1.38
CA THR A 10 6.76 -32.29 -0.19
C THR A 10 6.09 -31.03 0.36
N LYS A 11 6.78 -29.88 0.36
CA LYS A 11 6.18 -28.61 0.80
C LYS A 11 5.06 -28.14 -0.13
N VAL A 12 5.23 -28.32 -1.44
CA VAL A 12 4.19 -28.00 -2.43
C VAL A 12 2.97 -28.89 -2.23
N ILE A 13 3.16 -30.19 -2.00
CA ILE A 13 2.07 -31.13 -1.71
C ILE A 13 1.32 -30.69 -0.46
N VAL A 14 2.02 -30.45 0.66
CA VAL A 14 1.38 -30.02 1.92
C VAL A 14 0.67 -28.67 1.77
N LEU A 15 1.22 -27.74 0.98
CA LEU A 15 0.56 -26.48 0.67
C LEU A 15 -0.73 -26.68 -0.12
N LEU A 16 -0.71 -27.48 -1.18
CA LEU A 16 -1.91 -27.80 -1.96
C LEU A 16 -2.94 -28.54 -1.10
N THR A 17 -2.51 -29.50 -0.27
CA THR A 17 -3.38 -30.18 0.68
C THR A 17 -4.03 -29.20 1.65
N GLY A 18 -3.27 -28.26 2.23
CA GLY A 18 -3.81 -27.25 3.13
C GLY A 18 -4.80 -26.31 2.47
N ILE A 19 -4.53 -25.89 1.22
CA ILE A 19 -5.45 -25.03 0.46
C ILE A 19 -6.74 -25.79 0.12
N LEU A 20 -6.63 -27.02 -0.40
CA LEU A 20 -7.78 -27.86 -0.74
C LEU A 20 -8.62 -28.22 0.49
N SER A 21 -7.97 -28.56 1.61
CA SER A 21 -8.67 -28.90 2.85
C SER A 21 -9.35 -27.69 3.48
N GLY A 22 -8.73 -26.50 3.38
CA GLY A 22 -9.36 -25.25 3.79
C GLY A 22 -10.58 -24.91 2.92
N ALA A 23 -10.45 -25.02 1.60
CA ALA A 23 -11.57 -24.81 0.68
C ALA A 23 -12.72 -25.78 0.97
N ALA A 24 -12.42 -27.08 1.14
CA ALA A 24 -13.41 -28.08 1.53
C ALA A 24 -14.05 -27.76 2.89
N PHE A 25 -13.28 -27.25 3.86
CA PHE A 25 -13.80 -26.81 5.15
C PHE A 25 -14.84 -25.69 5.01
N ILE A 26 -14.54 -24.63 4.26
CA ILE A 26 -15.48 -23.51 4.06
C ILE A 26 -16.71 -23.95 3.25
N THR A 27 -16.52 -24.74 2.19
CA THR A 27 -17.65 -25.25 1.40
C THR A 27 -18.56 -26.15 2.23
N SER A 28 -17.99 -27.05 3.05
CA SER A 28 -18.77 -27.92 3.93
C SER A 28 -19.49 -27.13 5.02
N LEU A 29 -18.86 -26.07 5.54
CA LEU A 29 -19.51 -25.16 6.48
C LEU A 29 -20.71 -24.46 5.82
N GLY A 30 -20.56 -23.96 4.58
CA GLY A 30 -21.66 -23.36 3.83
C GLY A 30 -22.84 -24.33 3.67
N VAL A 31 -22.56 -25.58 3.28
CA VAL A 31 -23.57 -26.65 3.20
C VAL A 31 -24.28 -26.85 4.53
N ILE A 32 -23.54 -27.04 5.63
CA ILE A 32 -24.12 -27.28 6.96
C ILE A 32 -25.03 -26.11 7.37
N LEU A 33 -24.58 -24.87 7.18
CA LEU A 33 -25.35 -23.69 7.54
C LEU A 33 -26.65 -23.59 6.73
N THR A 34 -26.60 -23.85 5.43
CA THR A 34 -27.82 -23.80 4.60
C THR A 34 -28.81 -24.90 4.97
N PHE A 35 -28.36 -26.11 5.30
CA PHE A 35 -29.25 -27.22 5.64
C PHE A 35 -29.80 -27.18 7.07
N THR A 36 -29.18 -26.43 7.98
CA THR A 36 -29.54 -26.48 9.41
C THR A 36 -30.00 -25.15 9.97
N ASP A 37 -29.66 -24.04 9.30
CA ASP A 37 -29.88 -22.65 9.77
C ASP A 37 -29.38 -22.38 11.21
N THR A 38 -28.46 -23.22 11.69
CA THR A 38 -27.87 -23.11 13.02
C THR A 38 -26.37 -23.35 12.98
N VAL A 39 -25.67 -22.72 13.92
CA VAL A 39 -24.25 -22.99 14.20
C VAL A 39 -24.07 -23.90 15.42
N ASN A 40 -25.15 -24.28 16.09
CA ASN A 40 -25.11 -25.06 17.32
C ASN A 40 -24.78 -26.54 17.01
N PRO A 41 -23.62 -27.05 17.45
CA PRO A 41 -23.22 -28.43 17.13
C PRO A 41 -24.16 -29.50 17.70
N SER A 42 -24.89 -29.19 18.78
CA SER A 42 -25.82 -30.14 19.39
C SER A 42 -27.09 -30.34 18.54
N GLU A 43 -27.66 -29.24 18.04
CA GLU A 43 -28.82 -29.24 17.14
C GLU A 43 -28.48 -29.88 15.78
N ILE A 44 -27.31 -29.56 15.21
CA ILE A 44 -26.87 -30.17 13.95
C ILE A 44 -26.70 -31.69 14.10
N MET A 45 -26.24 -32.16 15.27
CA MET A 45 -26.04 -33.59 15.51
C MET A 45 -27.37 -34.34 15.74
N SER A 46 -28.38 -33.69 16.34
CA SER A 46 -29.71 -34.28 16.52
C SER A 46 -30.42 -34.45 15.18
N LEU A 47 -30.44 -33.40 14.35
CA LEU A 47 -31.00 -33.41 12.99
C LEU A 47 -30.49 -34.58 12.13
N VAL A 48 -29.20 -34.90 12.26
CA VAL A 48 -28.58 -35.98 11.46
C VAL A 48 -29.00 -37.38 11.90
N GLN A 49 -29.60 -37.53 13.07
CA GLN A 49 -29.96 -38.83 13.67
C GLN A 49 -31.47 -39.07 13.76
N GLU A 50 -32.29 -38.02 13.61
CA GLU A 50 -33.75 -38.07 13.68
C GLU A 50 -34.37 -38.59 12.37
N SER A 51 -35.59 -39.15 12.46
CA SER A 51 -36.42 -39.42 11.28
C SER A 51 -37.22 -38.18 10.92
N TYR A 52 -37.75 -38.14 9.70
CA TYR A 52 -38.53 -36.99 9.23
C TYR A 52 -39.69 -36.67 10.18
N GLU A 53 -40.41 -37.69 10.68
CA GLU A 53 -41.59 -37.54 11.54
C GLU A 53 -41.29 -37.01 12.95
N GLU A 54 -40.02 -36.99 13.35
CA GLU A 54 -39.55 -36.38 14.61
C GLU A 54 -38.82 -35.05 14.37
N SER A 55 -38.65 -34.65 13.11
CA SER A 55 -37.91 -33.46 12.73
C SER A 55 -38.74 -32.18 12.90
N ALA A 56 -38.04 -31.05 13.05
CA ALA A 56 -38.69 -29.73 13.04
C ALA A 56 -39.41 -29.43 11.72
N ASP A 57 -38.94 -29.98 10.59
CA ASP A 57 -39.60 -29.82 9.29
C ASP A 57 -40.98 -30.43 9.24
N PHE A 58 -41.12 -31.66 9.75
CA PHE A 58 -42.42 -32.31 9.80
C PHE A 58 -43.38 -31.55 10.70
N ASN A 59 -42.90 -31.07 11.86
CA ASN A 59 -43.71 -30.22 12.74
C ASN A 59 -44.20 -28.96 12.01
N MET A 60 -43.31 -28.29 11.27
CA MET A 60 -43.66 -27.09 10.50
C MET A 60 -44.63 -27.40 9.34
N SER A 61 -44.47 -28.53 8.64
CA SER A 61 -45.43 -28.99 7.63
C SER A 61 -46.82 -29.22 8.23
N VAL A 62 -46.90 -29.78 9.44
CA VAL A 62 -48.17 -29.98 10.15
C VAL A 62 -48.78 -28.64 10.59
N GLU A 63 -47.98 -27.72 11.14
CA GLU A 63 -48.43 -26.38 11.53
C GLU A 63 -48.96 -25.59 10.32
N ASN A 64 -48.27 -25.65 9.19
CA ASN A 64 -48.71 -25.03 7.95
C ASN A 64 -50.03 -25.62 7.45
N ALA A 65 -50.18 -26.95 7.44
CA ALA A 65 -51.42 -27.60 7.04
C ALA A 65 -52.60 -27.24 7.97
N VAL A 66 -52.34 -27.10 9.28
CA VAL A 66 -53.35 -26.61 10.24
C VAL A 66 -53.72 -25.15 9.94
N SER A 67 -52.73 -24.30 9.66
CA SER A 67 -52.98 -22.90 9.29
C SER A 67 -53.77 -22.79 7.98
N GLU A 68 -53.49 -23.62 6.98
CA GLU A 68 -54.23 -23.69 5.70
C GLU A 68 -55.71 -24.03 5.93
N VAL A 69 -56.02 -24.96 6.86
CA VAL A 69 -57.41 -25.28 7.21
C VAL A 69 -58.13 -24.09 7.83
N PHE A 70 -57.49 -23.35 8.74
CA PHE A 70 -58.12 -22.16 9.34
C PHE A 70 -58.24 -21.02 8.33
N GLU A 71 -57.29 -20.87 7.42
CA GLU A 71 -57.36 -19.89 6.35
C GLU A 71 -58.49 -20.22 5.37
N MET A 72 -58.68 -21.50 5.03
CA MET A 72 -59.85 -21.97 4.28
C MET A 72 -61.15 -21.56 4.99
N PHE A 73 -61.30 -21.84 6.29
CA PHE A 73 -62.50 -21.44 7.04
C PHE A 73 -62.72 -19.93 7.04
N ARG A 74 -61.64 -19.14 7.15
CA ARG A 74 -61.71 -17.68 7.12
C ARG A 74 -62.16 -17.17 5.75
N LEU A 75 -61.60 -17.71 4.67
CA LEU A 75 -61.94 -17.31 3.31
C LEU A 75 -63.37 -17.73 2.94
N GLU A 76 -63.82 -18.92 3.35
CA GLU A 76 -65.24 -19.32 3.23
C GLU A 76 -66.14 -18.34 4.00
N ASP A 77 -65.79 -17.95 5.23
CA ASP A 77 -66.53 -16.93 6.00
C ASP A 77 -66.49 -15.55 5.34
N VAL A 78 -65.46 -15.22 4.56
CA VAL A 78 -65.37 -13.96 3.81
C VAL A 78 -66.23 -13.99 2.55
N PHE A 79 -66.08 -15.00 1.69
CA PHE A 79 -66.65 -15.02 0.34
C PHE A 79 -68.02 -15.71 0.23
N GLU A 80 -68.41 -16.53 1.21
CA GLU A 80 -69.66 -17.30 1.13
C GLU A 80 -70.76 -16.80 2.07
N THR A 81 -72.01 -17.05 1.67
CA THR A 81 -73.21 -16.98 2.52
C THR A 81 -73.99 -18.27 2.33
N ASP A 82 -74.35 -18.95 3.42
CA ASP A 82 -75.02 -20.26 3.41
C ASP A 82 -74.27 -21.36 2.60
N GLY A 83 -72.93 -21.28 2.54
CA GLY A 83 -72.07 -22.29 1.90
C GLY A 83 -71.95 -22.17 0.38
N ALA A 84 -72.19 -20.98 -0.17
CA ALA A 84 -71.97 -20.65 -1.56
C ALA A 84 -71.46 -19.22 -1.70
N TYR A 85 -70.62 -18.98 -2.71
CA TYR A 85 -70.12 -17.66 -3.07
C TYR A 85 -71.25 -16.63 -3.20
N ASP A 86 -71.14 -15.53 -2.45
CA ASP A 86 -72.17 -14.48 -2.37
C ASP A 86 -71.63 -13.14 -2.89
N PRO A 87 -71.79 -12.82 -4.19
CA PRO A 87 -71.29 -11.57 -4.78
C PRO A 87 -71.93 -10.31 -4.18
N ASP A 88 -73.16 -10.44 -3.65
CA ASP A 88 -73.94 -9.34 -3.09
C ASP A 88 -73.59 -9.07 -1.61
N LYS A 89 -72.66 -9.85 -1.03
CA LYS A 89 -72.24 -9.68 0.36
C LYS A 89 -71.61 -8.31 0.58
N GLU A 90 -72.06 -7.62 1.63
CA GLU A 90 -71.63 -6.25 1.89
C GLU A 90 -70.40 -6.21 2.82
N ILE A 91 -69.37 -5.46 2.42
CA ILE A 91 -68.11 -5.28 3.14
C ILE A 91 -67.91 -3.81 3.49
N ASP A 92 -67.77 -3.52 4.78
CA ASP A 92 -67.36 -2.22 5.30
C ASP A 92 -65.82 -2.15 5.28
N ILE A 93 -65.24 -1.29 4.43
CA ILE A 93 -63.78 -1.24 4.21
C ILE A 93 -63.02 -0.84 5.47
N MET A 94 -63.65 -0.10 6.39
CA MET A 94 -63.01 0.35 7.62
C MET A 94 -62.96 -0.79 8.65
N GLU A 95 -63.98 -1.65 8.67
CA GLU A 95 -64.03 -2.84 9.53
C GLU A 95 -63.12 -3.95 8.97
N TYR A 96 -63.14 -4.16 7.65
CA TYR A 96 -62.30 -5.13 6.97
C TYR A 96 -60.81 -4.83 7.16
N ALA A 97 -60.37 -3.59 6.90
CA ALA A 97 -58.98 -3.20 7.09
C ALA A 97 -58.49 -3.35 8.54
N GLY A 98 -59.39 -3.25 9.52
CA GLY A 98 -59.05 -3.41 10.94
C GLY A 98 -59.10 -4.85 11.47
N THR A 99 -59.95 -5.70 10.91
CA THR A 99 -60.29 -7.01 11.49
C THR A 99 -60.18 -8.21 10.54
N GLY A 100 -60.10 -7.97 9.22
CA GLY A 100 -60.09 -9.00 8.19
C GLY A 100 -61.41 -9.77 8.05
N LYS A 101 -62.50 -9.30 8.67
CA LYS A 101 -63.81 -9.97 8.64
C LYS A 101 -64.72 -9.37 7.57
N ALA A 102 -65.47 -10.25 6.91
CA ALA A 102 -66.57 -9.83 6.04
C ALA A 102 -67.85 -9.64 6.85
N GLY A 103 -68.65 -8.64 6.47
CA GLY A 103 -69.90 -8.30 7.11
C GLY A 103 -69.75 -7.22 8.18
N GLY A 104 -70.54 -6.15 8.03
CA GLY A 104 -70.62 -5.03 8.96
C GLY A 104 -72.03 -4.46 9.01
N ASN A 105 -72.38 -3.76 10.09
CA ASN A 105 -73.68 -3.07 10.22
C ASN A 105 -73.73 -1.71 9.48
N ASN A 106 -72.89 -1.52 8.46
CA ASN A 106 -72.56 -0.22 7.85
C ASN A 106 -72.25 0.86 8.90
N ALA A 107 -71.37 0.53 9.86
CA ALA A 107 -71.06 1.44 10.95
C ALA A 107 -70.25 2.65 10.49
N SER A 108 -69.40 2.48 9.46
CA SER A 108 -68.58 3.57 8.93
C SER A 108 -69.28 4.41 7.85
N GLY A 109 -70.29 3.87 7.17
CA GLY A 109 -70.89 4.50 5.99
C GLY A 109 -70.13 4.22 4.68
N LEU A 110 -69.07 3.41 4.72
CA LEU A 110 -68.20 3.07 3.58
C LEU A 110 -68.30 1.58 3.24
N MET A 111 -69.51 1.15 2.90
CA MET A 111 -69.80 -0.24 2.62
C MET A 111 -69.91 -0.48 1.10
N TYR A 112 -69.39 -1.58 0.59
CA TYR A 112 -69.40 -1.92 -0.83
C TYR A 112 -69.84 -3.37 -1.01
N THR A 113 -70.33 -3.73 -2.20
CA THR A 113 -70.56 -5.14 -2.52
C THR A 113 -69.22 -5.85 -2.72
N LEU A 114 -69.16 -7.13 -2.36
CA LEU A 114 -67.99 -7.98 -2.52
C LEU A 114 -67.54 -8.02 -3.99
N GLU A 115 -68.48 -8.16 -4.92
CA GLU A 115 -68.19 -8.17 -6.36
C GLU A 115 -67.58 -6.84 -6.84
N ASP A 116 -68.07 -5.68 -6.37
CA ASP A 116 -67.51 -4.38 -6.73
C ASP A 116 -66.06 -4.24 -6.24
N LEU A 117 -65.77 -4.64 -4.99
CA LEU A 117 -64.42 -4.55 -4.43
C LEU A 117 -63.44 -5.50 -5.13
N ILE A 118 -63.86 -6.72 -5.48
CA ILE A 118 -63.02 -7.68 -6.22
C ILE A 118 -62.68 -7.12 -7.61
N ASN A 119 -63.69 -6.68 -8.37
CA ASN A 119 -63.49 -6.10 -9.70
C ASN A 119 -62.60 -4.86 -9.63
N TRP A 120 -62.78 -4.02 -8.61
CA TRP A 120 -61.93 -2.86 -8.39
C TRP A 120 -60.49 -3.26 -8.02
N GLY A 121 -60.30 -4.30 -7.20
CA GLY A 121 -58.99 -4.84 -6.84
C GLY A 121 -58.22 -5.39 -8.05
N GLU A 122 -58.91 -6.10 -8.95
CA GLU A 122 -58.33 -6.60 -10.21
C GLU A 122 -57.80 -5.44 -11.09
N GLU A 123 -58.61 -4.39 -11.27
CA GLU A 123 -58.20 -3.20 -12.00
C GLU A 123 -57.05 -2.46 -11.30
N PHE A 124 -57.10 -2.37 -9.97
CA PHE A 124 -56.08 -1.72 -9.15
C PHE A 124 -54.72 -2.40 -9.32
N ASN A 125 -54.68 -3.73 -9.21
CA ASN A 125 -53.46 -4.53 -9.32
C ASN A 125 -52.91 -4.59 -10.76
N SER A 126 -53.76 -4.51 -11.79
CA SER A 126 -53.33 -4.59 -13.19
C SER A 126 -52.77 -3.27 -13.77
N GLN A 127 -53.11 -2.11 -13.21
CA GLN A 127 -52.80 -0.80 -13.82
C GLN A 127 -51.52 -0.10 -13.35
N GLY A 128 -50.73 -0.69 -12.44
CA GLY A 128 -49.31 -0.34 -12.20
C GLY A 128 -48.97 1.16 -12.09
N GLY A 129 -49.85 1.97 -11.48
CA GLY A 129 -49.66 3.41 -11.27
C GLY A 129 -50.72 4.34 -11.87
N GLY A 130 -51.66 3.84 -12.67
CA GLY A 130 -52.77 4.63 -13.25
C GLY A 130 -53.96 4.92 -12.32
N VAL A 131 -53.89 4.50 -11.06
CA VAL A 131 -55.05 4.44 -10.15
C VAL A 131 -55.16 5.64 -9.20
N TYR A 132 -54.13 6.50 -9.16
CA TYR A 132 -54.14 7.72 -8.34
C TYR A 132 -54.27 8.98 -9.20
N GLN A 133 -55.07 9.94 -8.75
CA GLN A 133 -55.35 11.20 -9.43
C GLN A 133 -55.39 12.36 -8.44
N GLU A 134 -54.95 13.54 -8.88
CA GLU A 134 -55.04 14.79 -8.12
C GLU A 134 -56.38 15.48 -8.37
N ASP A 135 -57.47 14.84 -7.95
CA ASP A 135 -58.84 15.28 -8.27
C ASP A 135 -59.68 15.64 -7.04
N VAL A 136 -59.10 15.72 -5.85
CA VAL A 136 -59.83 16.05 -4.61
C VAL A 136 -59.34 17.37 -4.02
N ILE A 137 -60.29 18.27 -3.74
CA ILE A 137 -60.07 19.54 -3.07
C ILE A 137 -60.60 19.44 -1.64
N VAL A 138 -59.79 19.85 -0.67
CA VAL A 138 -60.16 19.94 0.74
C VAL A 138 -60.44 21.40 1.07
N CYS A 139 -61.55 21.67 1.74
CA CYS A 139 -61.91 22.99 2.23
C CYS A 139 -62.17 22.96 3.73
N GLN A 140 -61.56 23.88 4.48
CA GLN A 140 -61.75 24.02 5.92
C GLN A 140 -62.86 25.03 6.24
N ARG A 141 -63.79 24.66 7.13
CA ARG A 141 -64.86 25.51 7.66
C ARG A 141 -64.39 26.29 8.89
N GLU A 142 -65.14 27.33 9.29
CA GLU A 142 -64.83 28.16 10.47
C GLU A 142 -64.77 27.38 11.79
N ASP A 143 -65.49 26.26 11.89
CA ASP A 143 -65.48 25.39 13.08
C ASP A 143 -64.30 24.40 13.12
N GLY A 144 -63.43 24.45 12.11
CA GLY A 144 -62.26 23.59 11.96
C GLY A 144 -62.55 22.24 11.29
N THR A 145 -63.80 21.95 10.92
CA THR A 145 -64.15 20.75 10.16
C THR A 145 -63.84 20.92 8.67
N TYR A 146 -63.70 19.80 7.96
CA TYR A 146 -63.35 19.79 6.54
C TYR A 146 -64.56 19.45 5.66
N TYR A 147 -64.54 19.89 4.42
CA TYR A 147 -65.46 19.44 3.37
C TYR A 147 -64.66 19.12 2.12
N TYR A 148 -64.98 18.00 1.49
CA TYR A 148 -64.23 17.47 0.36
C TYR A 148 -65.05 17.60 -0.93
N TYR A 149 -64.40 18.03 -2.01
CA TYR A 149 -65.02 18.14 -3.33
C TYR A 149 -64.17 17.41 -4.37
N TYR A 150 -64.83 16.79 -5.36
CA TYR A 150 -64.16 16.51 -6.62
C TYR A 150 -63.82 17.83 -7.31
N ARG A 151 -62.62 17.92 -7.85
CA ARG A 151 -62.03 19.16 -8.37
C ARG A 151 -62.89 19.81 -9.44
N ASN A 152 -63.45 19.03 -10.37
CA ASN A 152 -64.34 19.56 -11.41
C ASN A 152 -65.63 20.15 -10.81
N ASP A 153 -66.23 19.48 -9.82
CA ASP A 153 -67.44 19.96 -9.15
C ASP A 153 -67.15 21.25 -8.37
N PHE A 154 -66.00 21.33 -7.69
CA PHE A 154 -65.57 22.53 -6.99
C PHE A 154 -65.39 23.72 -7.94
N PHE A 155 -64.73 23.54 -9.08
CA PHE A 155 -64.53 24.61 -10.06
C PHE A 155 -65.84 25.07 -10.70
N ASN A 156 -66.76 24.14 -10.98
CA ASN A 156 -68.08 24.48 -11.52
C ASN A 156 -68.86 25.43 -10.59
N LEU A 157 -68.68 25.35 -9.27
CA LEU A 157 -69.33 26.26 -8.32
C LEU A 157 -68.85 27.71 -8.47
N PHE A 158 -67.58 27.94 -8.82
CA PHE A 158 -67.07 29.29 -9.13
C PHE A 158 -67.50 29.76 -10.52
N GLU A 159 -67.53 28.87 -11.52
CA GLU A 159 -67.99 29.22 -12.88
C GLU A 159 -69.47 29.61 -12.90
N ASN A 160 -70.29 28.93 -12.10
CA ASN A 160 -71.72 29.22 -11.95
C ASN A 160 -71.99 30.45 -11.05
N GLY A 161 -70.96 31.01 -10.43
CA GLY A 161 -71.07 32.16 -9.51
C GLY A 161 -71.72 31.80 -8.17
N GLU A 162 -71.73 30.51 -7.80
CA GLU A 162 -72.21 30.05 -6.50
C GLU A 162 -71.19 30.30 -5.41
N PHE A 163 -69.89 30.20 -5.73
CA PHE A 163 -68.79 30.57 -4.84
C PHE A 163 -68.07 31.84 -5.31
N THR A 164 -67.68 32.66 -4.33
CA THR A 164 -66.81 33.82 -4.52
C THR A 164 -65.73 33.83 -3.46
N ILE A 165 -64.52 34.27 -3.83
CA ILE A 165 -63.38 34.29 -2.92
C ILE A 165 -62.89 35.72 -2.71
N GLU A 166 -62.62 36.06 -1.46
CA GLU A 166 -61.92 37.28 -1.08
C GLU A 166 -60.57 36.93 -0.45
N PHE A 167 -59.53 37.66 -0.86
CA PHE A 167 -58.19 37.57 -0.29
C PHE A 167 -57.90 38.84 0.51
N GLU A 168 -57.24 38.70 1.66
CA GLU A 168 -56.76 39.86 2.42
C GLU A 168 -55.54 40.53 1.74
N ASP A 169 -54.80 39.81 0.88
CA ASP A 169 -53.68 40.32 0.08
C ASP A 169 -54.16 40.87 -1.28
N GLU A 170 -53.85 42.14 -1.57
CA GLU A 170 -54.26 42.85 -2.81
C GLU A 170 -53.64 42.28 -4.10
N TYR A 171 -52.63 41.41 -4.02
CA TYR A 171 -51.96 40.83 -5.19
C TYR A 171 -52.50 39.46 -5.63
N GLN A 172 -53.31 38.80 -4.80
CA GLN A 172 -53.96 37.52 -5.11
C GLN A 172 -55.31 37.74 -5.82
N THR A 173 -55.63 36.92 -6.83
CA THR A 173 -56.91 37.00 -7.56
C THR A 173 -57.56 35.64 -7.64
N GLN A 174 -58.89 35.58 -7.69
CA GLN A 174 -59.65 34.33 -7.82
C GLN A 174 -59.13 33.46 -8.99
N ALA A 175 -58.87 34.07 -10.15
CA ALA A 175 -58.38 33.36 -11.31
C ALA A 175 -56.95 32.79 -11.12
N ALA A 176 -56.10 33.47 -10.35
CA ALA A 176 -54.75 32.98 -10.05
C ALA A 176 -54.81 31.81 -9.06
N PHE A 177 -55.62 31.92 -8.00
CA PHE A 177 -55.82 30.88 -7.01
C PHE A 177 -56.41 29.60 -7.60
N LEU A 178 -57.49 29.70 -8.39
CA LEU A 178 -58.10 28.53 -9.04
C LEU A 178 -57.14 27.86 -10.03
N LYS A 179 -56.28 28.65 -10.69
CA LYS A 179 -55.25 28.12 -11.59
C LYS A 179 -54.15 27.36 -10.83
N GLU A 180 -53.67 27.91 -9.71
CA GLU A 180 -52.66 27.26 -8.86
C GLU A 180 -53.19 25.96 -8.25
N LEU A 181 -54.45 25.98 -7.80
CA LEU A 181 -55.17 24.81 -7.28
C LEU A 181 -55.36 23.72 -8.36
N ALA A 182 -55.60 24.13 -9.62
CA ALA A 182 -55.74 23.22 -10.76
C ALA A 182 -54.41 22.58 -11.21
N GLU A 183 -53.28 23.28 -11.00
CA GLU A 183 -51.93 22.80 -11.35
C GLU A 183 -51.29 21.95 -10.24
N GLY A 184 -52.01 21.62 -9.16
CA GLY A 184 -51.52 20.80 -8.05
C GLY A 184 -50.60 21.57 -7.07
N GLY A 185 -50.66 22.90 -7.07
CA GLY A 185 -49.91 23.74 -6.14
C GLY A 185 -50.39 23.54 -4.69
N ASP A 186 -49.44 23.52 -3.75
CA ASP A 186 -49.72 23.49 -2.31
C ASP A 186 -50.14 24.90 -1.87
N VAL A 187 -51.45 25.18 -1.96
CA VAL A 187 -52.02 26.48 -1.61
C VAL A 187 -52.26 26.63 -0.10
N SER A 188 -51.95 25.59 0.68
CA SER A 188 -52.14 25.58 2.14
C SER A 188 -51.10 26.48 2.84
N GLY A 189 -51.57 27.42 3.65
CA GLY A 189 -50.69 28.22 4.52
C GLY A 189 -49.92 29.36 3.84
N SER A 190 -50.37 29.88 2.70
CA SER A 190 -49.90 31.20 2.25
C SER A 190 -50.22 32.25 3.32
N GLU A 191 -49.34 33.24 3.54
CA GLU A 191 -49.52 34.32 4.53
C GLU A 191 -50.74 35.23 4.28
N SER A 192 -51.66 34.86 3.37
CA SER A 192 -52.88 35.56 3.00
C SER A 192 -54.10 34.86 3.61
N GLU A 193 -54.82 35.49 4.55
CA GLU A 193 -56.14 35.00 4.95
C GLU A 193 -57.09 35.06 3.74
N MET A 194 -57.69 33.93 3.35
CA MET A 194 -58.70 33.85 2.31
C MET A 194 -60.05 33.42 2.87
N ARG A 195 -61.15 33.87 2.27
CA ARG A 195 -62.51 33.41 2.64
C ARG A 195 -63.33 33.15 1.39
N ILE A 196 -64.00 32.01 1.37
CA ILE A 196 -64.96 31.64 0.31
C ILE A 196 -66.37 31.86 0.84
N TYR A 197 -67.17 32.58 0.06
CA TYR A 197 -68.56 32.91 0.35
C TYR A 197 -69.51 32.19 -0.60
N ASP A 198 -70.69 31.86 -0.09
CA ASP A 198 -71.83 31.43 -0.92
C ASP A 198 -72.47 32.61 -1.69
N ASN A 199 -73.46 32.30 -2.51
CA ASN A 199 -74.24 33.28 -3.28
C ASN A 199 -75.11 34.21 -2.42
N GLU A 200 -75.26 33.94 -1.12
CA GLU A 200 -75.97 34.76 -0.14
C GLU A 200 -75.01 35.66 0.68
N GLY A 201 -73.68 35.50 0.49
CA GLY A 201 -72.63 36.26 1.17
C GLY A 201 -72.23 35.71 2.55
N ASN A 202 -72.58 34.46 2.88
CA ASN A 202 -72.13 33.80 4.11
C ASN A 202 -70.74 33.17 3.91
N VAL A 203 -69.87 33.25 4.92
CA VAL A 203 -68.56 32.58 4.91
C VAL A 203 -68.79 31.07 5.00
N LEU A 204 -68.33 30.32 3.99
CA LEU A 204 -68.38 28.86 3.96
C LEU A 204 -67.05 28.24 4.41
N TYR A 205 -65.94 28.75 3.85
CA TYR A 205 -64.62 28.17 4.05
C TYR A 205 -63.56 29.23 4.31
N THR A 206 -62.63 28.90 5.20
CA THR A 206 -61.49 29.74 5.61
C THR A 206 -60.19 29.37 4.91
N ASP A 207 -60.14 28.19 4.28
CA ASP A 207 -59.00 27.73 3.48
C ASP A 207 -59.45 26.60 2.54
N CYS A 208 -58.79 26.45 1.39
CA CYS A 208 -58.95 25.28 0.53
C CYS A 208 -57.63 24.94 -0.19
N TRP A 209 -57.29 23.66 -0.22
CA TRP A 209 -56.08 23.17 -0.89
C TRP A 209 -56.33 21.85 -1.63
N ASN A 210 -55.41 21.49 -2.51
CA ASN A 210 -55.44 20.21 -3.21
C ASN A 210 -55.00 19.10 -2.24
N PHE A 211 -55.78 18.02 -2.12
CA PHE A 211 -55.45 16.89 -1.23
C PHE A 211 -54.14 16.20 -1.63
N GLY A 212 -53.72 16.32 -2.89
CA GLY A 212 -52.62 15.57 -3.49
C GLY A 212 -53.17 14.33 -4.21
N THR A 213 -52.48 13.20 -4.07
CA THR A 213 -52.88 11.96 -4.74
C THR A 213 -54.05 11.28 -4.03
N ALA A 214 -55.20 11.24 -4.68
CA ALA A 214 -56.38 10.50 -4.24
C ALA A 214 -56.57 9.24 -5.10
N LEU A 215 -57.11 8.17 -4.52
CA LEU A 215 -57.47 6.98 -5.31
C LEU A 215 -58.64 7.32 -6.23
N LYS A 216 -58.52 6.95 -7.51
CA LYS A 216 -59.60 7.08 -8.50
C LYS A 216 -60.74 6.15 -8.10
N GLU A 217 -61.89 6.74 -7.81
CA GLU A 217 -63.11 6.00 -7.49
C GLU A 217 -63.68 5.33 -8.76
N ASN A 218 -63.84 4.02 -8.71
CA ASN A 218 -64.50 3.23 -9.76
C ASN A 218 -65.93 2.82 -9.36
N TYR A 219 -66.18 2.64 -8.06
CA TYR A 219 -67.46 2.19 -7.49
C TYR A 219 -67.83 3.08 -6.30
N ALA A 220 -69.12 3.33 -6.11
CA ALA A 220 -69.65 4.16 -5.03
C ALA A 220 -70.06 3.30 -3.82
N PRO A 221 -69.91 3.80 -2.58
CA PRO A 221 -70.35 3.06 -1.40
C PRO A 221 -71.88 2.98 -1.32
N ALA A 222 -72.38 1.86 -0.79
CA ALA A 222 -73.79 1.57 -0.58
C ALA A 222 -74.47 2.67 0.26
N GLY A 223 -75.48 3.30 -0.32
CA GLY A 223 -76.24 4.38 0.33
C GLY A 223 -75.69 5.80 0.09
N ALA A 224 -74.64 5.95 -0.73
CA ALA A 224 -74.14 7.24 -1.19
C ALA A 224 -73.90 7.24 -2.72
N ASP A 225 -73.92 8.43 -3.32
CA ASP A 225 -73.64 8.67 -4.73
C ASP A 225 -72.13 8.56 -5.05
N ASN A 226 -71.26 8.83 -4.06
CA ASN A 226 -69.79 8.70 -4.14
C ASN A 226 -69.13 8.73 -2.74
N LEU A 227 -67.85 8.35 -2.68
CA LEU A 227 -67.01 8.30 -1.48
C LEU A 227 -66.99 9.64 -0.74
N LEU A 228 -66.74 10.75 -1.44
CA LEU A 228 -66.65 12.07 -0.80
C LEU A 228 -67.98 12.49 -0.17
N GLN A 229 -69.13 12.15 -0.78
CA GLN A 229 -70.44 12.40 -0.19
C GLN A 229 -70.64 11.60 1.11
N ALA A 230 -70.22 10.33 1.14
CA ALA A 230 -70.27 9.51 2.35
C ALA A 230 -69.39 10.11 3.46
N VAL A 231 -68.17 10.54 3.14
CA VAL A 231 -67.24 11.19 4.08
C VAL A 231 -67.77 12.53 4.59
N ASN A 232 -68.33 13.37 3.71
CA ASN A 232 -68.89 14.67 4.08
C ASN A 232 -70.15 14.57 4.94
N SER A 233 -70.92 13.48 4.79
CA SER A 233 -72.18 13.26 5.50
C SER A 233 -71.98 12.62 6.88
N ASN A 234 -70.83 11.99 7.13
CA ASN A 234 -70.51 11.33 8.39
C ASN A 234 -69.48 12.15 9.21
N PRO A 235 -69.89 12.76 10.34
CA PRO A 235 -68.97 13.52 11.20
C PRO A 235 -67.77 12.72 11.72
N GLU A 236 -67.88 11.38 11.85
CA GLU A 236 -66.80 10.53 12.37
C GLU A 236 -65.68 10.31 11.34
N LEU A 237 -65.95 10.54 10.05
CA LEU A 237 -64.98 10.41 8.96
C LEU A 237 -64.28 11.74 8.61
N ASN A 238 -64.73 12.85 9.20
CA ASN A 238 -64.18 14.16 8.91
C ASN A 238 -62.69 14.25 9.28
N GLY A 239 -61.85 14.73 8.35
CA GLY A 239 -60.40 14.82 8.55
C GLY A 239 -59.64 13.51 8.35
N ARG A 240 -60.30 12.40 8.01
CA ARG A 240 -59.69 11.06 7.92
C ARG A 240 -59.55 10.51 6.50
N LEU A 241 -59.60 11.37 5.48
CA LEU A 241 -59.61 10.95 4.08
C LEU A 241 -58.36 10.13 3.68
N SER A 242 -57.19 10.43 4.26
CA SER A 242 -55.97 9.62 4.05
C SER A 242 -56.14 8.19 4.59
N ASP A 243 -56.57 8.06 5.86
CA ASP A 243 -56.84 6.75 6.47
C ASP A 243 -57.82 5.92 5.64
N ILE A 244 -58.82 6.58 5.05
CA ILE A 244 -59.85 5.92 4.24
C ILE A 244 -59.25 5.41 2.93
N TYR A 245 -58.44 6.21 2.23
CA TYR A 245 -57.77 5.75 1.01
C TYR A 245 -56.76 4.64 1.29
N ASP A 246 -56.04 4.70 2.42
CA ASP A 246 -55.12 3.64 2.83
C ASP A 246 -55.87 2.34 3.12
N ASN A 247 -56.96 2.39 3.89
CA ASN A 247 -57.80 1.23 4.19
C ASN A 247 -58.49 0.67 2.94
N LEU A 248 -58.95 1.54 2.03
CA LEU A 248 -59.52 1.12 0.75
C LEU A 248 -58.48 0.41 -0.10
N THR A 249 -57.28 0.97 -0.24
CA THR A 249 -56.17 0.37 -1.00
C THR A 249 -55.75 -0.97 -0.42
N PHE A 250 -55.63 -1.05 0.92
CA PHE A 250 -55.37 -2.28 1.64
C PHE A 250 -56.45 -3.32 1.38
N THR A 251 -57.73 -2.92 1.43
CA THR A 251 -58.87 -3.81 1.16
C THR A 251 -58.85 -4.30 -0.29
N LEU A 252 -58.66 -3.41 -1.27
CA LEU A 252 -58.62 -3.77 -2.69
C LEU A 252 -57.49 -4.76 -3.02
N THR A 253 -56.31 -4.55 -2.42
CA THR A 253 -55.15 -5.43 -2.65
C THR A 253 -55.39 -6.78 -2.00
N ASN A 254 -55.66 -6.80 -0.68
CA ASN A 254 -55.77 -8.06 0.07
C ASN A 254 -57.01 -8.86 -0.30
N LEU A 255 -58.17 -8.22 -0.47
CA LEU A 255 -59.41 -8.93 -0.80
C LEU A 255 -59.31 -9.59 -2.18
N TYR A 256 -58.62 -8.95 -3.14
CA TYR A 256 -58.36 -9.57 -4.43
C TYR A 256 -57.39 -10.75 -4.33
N ASP A 257 -56.28 -10.61 -3.60
CA ASP A 257 -55.33 -11.71 -3.38
C ASP A 257 -55.99 -12.89 -2.66
N GLU A 258 -56.79 -12.61 -1.63
CA GLU A 258 -57.63 -13.58 -0.92
C GLU A 258 -58.64 -14.26 -1.85
N TYR A 259 -59.27 -13.50 -2.75
CA TYR A 259 -60.20 -14.04 -3.74
C TYR A 259 -59.52 -14.98 -4.72
N THR A 260 -58.32 -14.65 -5.22
CA THR A 260 -57.57 -15.55 -6.10
C THR A 260 -57.17 -16.85 -5.39
N THR A 261 -56.86 -16.75 -4.08
CA THR A 261 -56.57 -17.91 -3.24
C THR A 261 -57.82 -18.77 -3.05
N TYR A 262 -58.95 -18.17 -2.70
CA TYR A 262 -60.24 -18.84 -2.60
C TYR A 262 -60.66 -19.53 -3.91
N GLN A 263 -60.48 -18.85 -5.06
CA GLN A 263 -60.78 -19.42 -6.39
C GLN A 263 -59.89 -20.63 -6.75
N SER A 264 -58.65 -20.67 -6.24
CA SER A 264 -57.76 -21.81 -6.45
C SER A 264 -58.27 -23.08 -5.77
N GLY A 265 -59.15 -22.92 -4.78
CA GLY A 265 -59.82 -24.00 -4.08
C GLY A 265 -58.89 -24.83 -3.20
N TRP A 266 -59.49 -25.87 -2.61
CA TRP A 266 -58.85 -26.69 -1.58
C TRP A 266 -58.86 -28.17 -1.96
N GLU A 267 -58.91 -28.51 -3.26
CA GLU A 267 -58.96 -29.89 -3.77
C GLU A 267 -57.82 -30.76 -3.21
N TYR A 268 -56.66 -30.16 -2.93
CA TYR A 268 -55.50 -30.84 -2.35
C TYR A 268 -55.71 -31.28 -0.89
N LEU A 269 -56.66 -30.69 -0.16
CA LEU A 269 -57.04 -31.10 1.21
C LEU A 269 -58.19 -32.11 1.23
N GLU A 270 -58.82 -32.42 0.08
CA GLU A 270 -59.94 -33.36 0.02
C GLU A 270 -59.53 -34.81 0.32
N GLU A 271 -60.51 -35.61 0.77
CA GLU A 271 -60.32 -37.04 1.05
C GLU A 271 -59.71 -37.77 -0.15
N GLY A 272 -58.57 -38.45 0.08
CA GLY A 272 -57.88 -39.21 -0.96
C GLY A 272 -56.83 -38.42 -1.75
N ASN A 273 -56.75 -37.10 -1.58
CA ASN A 273 -55.72 -36.24 -2.17
C ASN A 273 -54.60 -35.84 -1.19
N THR A 274 -54.78 -36.10 0.10
CA THR A 274 -53.79 -35.81 1.15
C THR A 274 -53.70 -36.91 2.22
N ASN A 275 -52.51 -37.07 2.82
CA ASN A 275 -52.25 -37.89 4.00
C ASN A 275 -52.67 -37.19 5.30
N PHE A 276 -53.06 -35.91 5.24
CA PHE A 276 -53.52 -35.11 6.37
C PHE A 276 -55.04 -35.17 6.50
N THR A 277 -55.53 -35.54 7.69
CA THR A 277 -56.94 -35.56 8.04
C THR A 277 -57.19 -34.58 9.17
N TYR A 278 -58.20 -33.72 9.03
CA TYR A 278 -58.62 -32.81 10.09
C TYR A 278 -60.08 -33.01 10.47
N LEU A 279 -60.39 -32.71 11.72
CA LEU A 279 -61.74 -32.69 12.30
C LEU A 279 -61.82 -31.48 13.23
N TYR A 280 -62.59 -30.49 12.82
CA TYR A 280 -62.91 -29.31 13.62
C TYR A 280 -64.38 -29.36 14.04
N ALA A 281 -64.63 -29.54 15.33
CA ALA A 281 -65.98 -29.66 15.88
C ALA A 281 -66.36 -28.39 16.67
N ASP A 282 -67.35 -27.66 16.16
CA ASP A 282 -67.95 -26.55 16.87
C ASP A 282 -68.99 -27.07 17.87
N ARG A 283 -68.71 -26.89 19.17
CA ARG A 283 -69.58 -27.44 20.23
C ARG A 283 -70.84 -26.60 20.48
N VAL A 284 -70.86 -25.36 19.99
CA VAL A 284 -71.98 -24.43 20.09
C VAL A 284 -72.99 -24.71 18.99
N THR A 285 -72.55 -24.72 17.73
CA THR A 285 -73.42 -24.96 16.55
C THR A 285 -73.69 -26.45 16.35
N LYS A 286 -72.86 -27.33 16.94
CA LYS A 286 -72.87 -28.80 16.73
C LYS A 286 -72.59 -29.19 15.28
N GLN A 287 -71.80 -28.39 14.58
CA GLN A 287 -71.31 -28.69 13.25
C GLN A 287 -69.89 -29.27 13.33
N VAL A 288 -69.56 -30.14 12.38
CA VAL A 288 -68.22 -30.71 12.22
C VAL A 288 -67.75 -30.38 10.82
N PHE A 289 -66.57 -29.77 10.74
CA PHE A 289 -65.85 -29.49 9.52
C PHE A 289 -64.70 -30.48 9.42
N THR A 290 -64.64 -31.24 8.34
CA THR A 290 -63.66 -32.30 8.16
C THR A 290 -63.50 -32.59 6.68
N ASN A 291 -62.29 -32.97 6.27
CA ASN A 291 -62.06 -33.49 4.94
C ASN A 291 -62.38 -34.98 4.80
N LYS A 292 -62.75 -35.69 5.87
CA LYS A 292 -63.14 -37.10 5.82
C LYS A 292 -64.64 -37.25 6.04
N GLY A 293 -65.37 -37.66 5.01
CA GLY A 293 -66.83 -37.65 5.01
C GLY A 293 -67.47 -38.55 6.09
N GLU A 294 -66.75 -39.60 6.52
CA GLU A 294 -67.19 -40.47 7.62
C GLU A 294 -67.22 -39.74 8.98
N TYR A 295 -66.48 -38.63 9.14
CA TYR A 295 -66.33 -37.92 10.41
C TYR A 295 -67.30 -36.74 10.57
N SER A 296 -68.22 -36.52 9.63
CA SER A 296 -69.09 -35.34 9.63
C SER A 296 -70.22 -35.35 10.67
N ASP A 297 -70.53 -36.49 11.33
CA ASP A 297 -71.56 -36.54 12.39
C ASP A 297 -71.00 -36.09 13.75
N TYR A 298 -71.54 -34.98 14.27
CA TYR A 298 -71.18 -34.44 15.58
C TYR A 298 -71.35 -35.42 16.75
N LYS A 299 -72.29 -36.39 16.66
CA LYS A 299 -72.53 -37.35 17.76
C LYS A 299 -71.37 -38.30 17.99
N ASP A 300 -70.61 -38.57 16.94
CA ASP A 300 -69.57 -39.59 16.92
C ASP A 300 -68.15 -38.99 16.98
N VAL A 301 -68.03 -37.67 17.16
CA VAL A 301 -66.75 -36.93 17.25
C VAL A 301 -65.75 -37.57 18.22
N ALA A 302 -66.20 -37.99 19.41
CA ALA A 302 -65.29 -38.63 20.37
C ALA A 302 -64.77 -39.99 19.87
N ALA A 303 -65.61 -40.77 19.18
CA ALA A 303 -65.20 -42.05 18.60
C ALA A 303 -64.25 -41.84 17.41
N HIS A 304 -64.52 -40.86 16.54
CA HIS A 304 -63.64 -40.52 15.42
C HIS A 304 -62.27 -40.00 15.87
N ILE A 305 -62.21 -39.19 16.94
CA ILE A 305 -60.92 -38.76 17.51
C ILE A 305 -60.13 -39.96 18.06
N ASP A 306 -60.79 -40.93 18.69
CA ASP A 306 -60.12 -42.16 19.14
C ASP A 306 -59.63 -43.01 17.94
N GLU A 307 -60.37 -43.06 16.83
CA GLU A 307 -59.95 -43.72 15.59
C GLU A 307 -58.71 -43.05 14.99
N MET A 308 -58.65 -41.72 14.96
CA MET A 308 -57.49 -40.92 14.49
C MET A 308 -56.21 -41.17 15.29
N LYS A 309 -56.31 -41.77 16.49
CA LYS A 309 -55.17 -42.15 17.33
C LYS A 309 -54.79 -43.63 17.24
N SER A 310 -55.65 -44.45 16.66
CA SER A 310 -55.66 -45.90 16.90
C SER A 310 -54.61 -46.69 16.10
N GLU A 311 -54.01 -46.07 15.08
CA GLU A 311 -53.02 -46.69 14.20
C GLU A 311 -51.58 -46.33 14.60
N ASP A 312 -50.68 -47.32 14.58
CA ASP A 312 -49.26 -47.14 14.93
C ASP A 312 -48.51 -46.22 13.94
N SER A 313 -49.02 -46.05 12.71
CA SER A 313 -48.43 -45.26 11.62
C SER A 313 -49.00 -43.86 11.50
N VAL A 314 -49.53 -43.28 12.58
CA VAL A 314 -50.15 -41.95 12.56
C VAL A 314 -49.48 -40.99 13.53
N LYS A 315 -49.24 -39.76 13.07
CA LYS A 315 -48.90 -38.62 13.93
C LYS A 315 -50.14 -37.75 14.12
N TYR A 316 -50.40 -37.28 15.33
CA TYR A 316 -51.62 -36.52 15.61
C TYR A 316 -51.41 -35.37 16.59
N ILE A 317 -52.28 -34.37 16.49
CA ILE A 317 -52.43 -33.27 17.43
C ILE A 317 -53.92 -33.09 17.72
N ILE A 318 -54.29 -33.08 19.01
CA ILE A 318 -55.66 -32.86 19.44
C ILE A 318 -55.68 -31.70 20.44
N VAL A 319 -56.35 -30.63 20.02
CA VAL A 319 -56.51 -29.39 20.76
C VAL A 319 -57.92 -29.34 21.33
N TYR A 320 -58.01 -29.50 22.65
CA TYR A 320 -59.23 -29.29 23.42
C TYR A 320 -59.29 -27.86 24.01
N PRO A 321 -60.45 -27.39 24.49
CA PRO A 321 -60.61 -26.03 25.05
C PRO A 321 -59.73 -25.69 26.26
N LYS A 322 -59.09 -26.69 26.89
CA LYS A 322 -58.17 -26.49 28.01
C LYS A 322 -56.84 -27.15 27.69
N LEU A 323 -55.76 -26.38 27.86
CA LEU A 323 -54.39 -26.85 27.63
C LEU A 323 -54.05 -28.17 28.35
N LYS A 324 -54.58 -28.40 29.56
CA LYS A 324 -54.34 -29.64 30.32
C LYS A 324 -54.88 -30.91 29.66
N ASP A 325 -55.79 -30.76 28.71
CA ASP A 325 -56.44 -31.86 28.01
C ASP A 325 -55.84 -32.02 26.59
N PHE A 326 -54.82 -31.23 26.19
CA PHE A 326 -54.10 -31.35 24.91
C PHE A 326 -53.39 -32.71 24.78
N GLU A 327 -53.51 -33.35 23.62
CA GLU A 327 -52.91 -34.65 23.33
C GLU A 327 -52.13 -34.65 22.01
N THR A 328 -50.93 -35.22 22.00
CA THR A 328 -50.12 -35.44 20.79
C THR A 328 -49.12 -36.57 21.00
N ASN A 329 -48.69 -37.23 19.92
CA ASN A 329 -47.55 -38.14 19.88
C ASN A 329 -46.34 -37.56 19.09
N MET A 330 -46.37 -36.25 18.80
CA MET A 330 -45.30 -35.50 18.15
C MET A 330 -44.39 -34.82 19.19
N SER A 331 -43.13 -34.59 18.84
CA SER A 331 -42.17 -33.90 19.70
C SER A 331 -42.32 -32.37 19.61
N ILE A 332 -43.47 -31.86 20.06
CA ILE A 332 -43.84 -30.44 20.00
C ILE A 332 -44.15 -29.83 21.38
N SER A 333 -44.11 -28.50 21.46
CA SER A 333 -44.48 -27.75 22.67
C SER A 333 -45.99 -27.67 22.82
N ALA A 334 -46.55 -28.45 23.75
CA ALA A 334 -47.99 -28.48 24.01
C ALA A 334 -48.59 -27.09 24.28
N SER A 335 -47.90 -26.21 25.01
CA SER A 335 -48.39 -24.85 25.28
C SER A 335 -48.30 -23.92 24.08
N GLY A 336 -47.27 -24.10 23.24
CA GLY A 336 -47.08 -23.27 22.04
C GLY A 336 -48.13 -23.61 20.99
N GLU A 337 -48.26 -24.90 20.67
CA GLU A 337 -49.22 -25.39 19.68
C GLU A 337 -50.66 -25.07 20.07
N TRP A 338 -50.99 -25.30 21.34
CA TRP A 338 -52.33 -24.99 21.86
C TRP A 338 -52.63 -23.49 21.74
N ASP A 339 -51.70 -22.59 22.08
CA ASP A 339 -51.95 -21.15 21.98
C ASP A 339 -52.03 -20.70 20.51
N SER A 340 -51.23 -21.31 19.61
CA SER A 340 -51.26 -21.08 18.16
C SER A 340 -52.63 -21.40 17.58
N VAL A 341 -53.10 -22.64 17.74
CA VAL A 341 -54.42 -23.08 17.23
C VAL A 341 -55.55 -22.23 17.82
N ARG A 342 -55.48 -21.90 19.12
CA ARG A 342 -56.51 -21.11 19.81
C ARG A 342 -56.50 -19.64 19.41
N SER A 343 -55.44 -19.16 18.76
CA SER A 343 -55.36 -17.78 18.25
C SER A 343 -56.20 -17.58 16.97
N TYR A 344 -56.42 -18.63 16.18
CA TYR A 344 -57.28 -18.61 15.00
C TYR A 344 -58.78 -18.59 15.37
N GLU A 345 -59.13 -18.96 16.60
CA GLU A 345 -60.53 -18.98 17.02
C GLU A 345 -61.08 -17.57 17.30
N PRO A 346 -62.35 -17.28 16.96
CA PRO A 346 -62.96 -15.96 17.16
C PRO A 346 -62.99 -15.49 18.62
N SER A 347 -62.88 -16.42 19.58
CA SER A 347 -62.89 -16.12 21.01
C SER A 347 -61.98 -17.08 21.78
N ARG A 348 -61.16 -16.53 22.70
CA ARG A 348 -60.35 -17.34 23.63
C ARG A 348 -61.19 -18.30 24.49
N ASN A 349 -62.49 -18.05 24.64
CA ASN A 349 -63.41 -18.87 25.41
C ASN A 349 -64.20 -19.89 24.55
N SER A 350 -63.88 -20.06 23.25
CA SER A 350 -64.58 -21.03 22.41
C SER A 350 -64.43 -22.45 22.99
N GLU A 351 -65.48 -23.26 22.90
CA GLU A 351 -65.43 -24.64 23.36
C GLU A 351 -65.03 -25.63 22.24
N ASN A 352 -64.52 -25.15 21.11
CA ASN A 352 -64.28 -25.98 19.93
C ASN A 352 -63.13 -26.98 20.13
N ILE A 353 -63.16 -28.05 19.34
CA ILE A 353 -62.15 -29.12 19.35
C ILE A 353 -61.55 -29.21 17.95
N LEU A 354 -60.23 -29.15 17.86
CA LEU A 354 -59.48 -29.49 16.64
C LEU A 354 -58.75 -30.81 16.86
N ALA A 355 -58.94 -31.77 15.96
CA ALA A 355 -58.14 -32.97 15.88
C ALA A 355 -57.55 -33.07 14.48
N VAL A 356 -56.24 -33.28 14.40
CA VAL A 356 -55.53 -33.53 13.14
C VAL A 356 -54.71 -34.80 13.25
N SER A 357 -54.65 -35.56 12.17
CA SER A 357 -53.87 -36.78 12.05
C SER A 357 -53.23 -36.90 10.67
N ILE A 358 -52.00 -37.38 10.63
CA ILE A 358 -51.20 -37.55 9.41
C ILE A 358 -50.81 -39.03 9.29
N ASP A 359 -51.15 -39.65 8.16
CA ASP A 359 -50.70 -41.01 7.83
C ASP A 359 -49.22 -40.99 7.39
N THR A 360 -48.34 -41.47 8.27
CA THR A 360 -46.88 -41.51 8.05
C THR A 360 -46.44 -42.69 7.17
N SER A 361 -47.36 -43.56 6.73
CA SER A 361 -47.07 -44.52 5.67
C SER A 361 -47.07 -43.89 4.27
N TYR A 362 -47.53 -42.64 4.18
CA TYR A 362 -47.58 -41.81 2.97
C TYR A 362 -48.18 -42.53 1.74
N PRO A 363 -49.41 -43.07 1.83
CA PRO A 363 -50.08 -43.70 0.69
C PRO A 363 -50.31 -42.73 -0.48
N ILE A 364 -50.44 -41.43 -0.18
CA ILE A 364 -50.66 -40.37 -1.15
C ILE A 364 -49.37 -39.57 -1.34
N LYS A 365 -49.09 -39.14 -2.57
CA LYS A 365 -47.90 -38.35 -2.90
C LYS A 365 -48.18 -36.86 -2.76
N ASP A 366 -48.44 -36.44 -1.53
CA ASP A 366 -48.66 -35.05 -1.16
C ASP A 366 -47.37 -34.39 -0.62
N GLN A 367 -47.51 -33.19 -0.05
CA GLN A 367 -46.42 -32.44 0.57
C GLN A 367 -45.67 -33.23 1.67
N PHE A 368 -46.35 -34.11 2.41
CA PHE A 368 -45.72 -34.88 3.48
C PHE A 368 -44.88 -36.05 2.91
N TYR A 369 -45.34 -36.70 1.84
CA TYR A 369 -44.54 -37.69 1.11
C TYR A 369 -43.29 -37.06 0.48
N GLU A 370 -43.44 -35.91 -0.17
CA GLU A 370 -42.33 -35.17 -0.78
C GLU A 370 -41.33 -34.71 0.27
N GLY A 371 -41.81 -34.14 1.38
CA GLY A 371 -40.99 -33.76 2.54
C GLY A 371 -40.18 -34.93 3.08
N SER A 372 -40.81 -36.10 3.28
CA SER A 372 -40.12 -37.31 3.73
C SER A 372 -39.07 -37.79 2.72
N THR A 373 -39.39 -37.76 1.42
CA THR A 373 -38.47 -38.17 0.35
C THR A 373 -37.24 -37.26 0.33
N HIS A 374 -37.45 -35.95 0.29
CA HIS A 374 -36.38 -34.95 0.25
C HIS A 374 -35.51 -34.97 1.50
N TYR A 375 -36.12 -35.08 2.69
CA TYR A 375 -35.39 -35.20 3.95
C TYR A 375 -34.46 -36.42 3.93
N ASN A 376 -34.98 -37.59 3.55
CA ASN A 376 -34.20 -38.82 3.49
C ASN A 376 -33.11 -38.81 2.41
N GLU A 377 -33.32 -38.12 1.30
CA GLU A 377 -32.30 -37.91 0.27
C GLU A 377 -31.17 -36.97 0.72
N ASN A 378 -31.50 -35.92 1.50
CA ASN A 378 -30.57 -34.86 1.89
C ASN A 378 -29.72 -35.18 3.13
N ILE A 379 -30.26 -35.92 4.11
CA ILE A 379 -29.54 -36.27 5.35
C ILE A 379 -28.17 -36.94 5.10
N PRO A 380 -28.00 -37.88 4.14
CA PRO A 380 -26.69 -38.43 3.79
C PRO A 380 -25.67 -37.37 3.30
N PHE A 381 -26.12 -36.33 2.60
CA PHE A 381 -25.25 -35.25 2.14
C PHE A 381 -24.80 -34.37 3.32
N LEU A 382 -25.72 -34.05 4.25
CA LEU A 382 -25.38 -33.33 5.48
C LEU A 382 -24.36 -34.11 6.33
N ARG A 383 -24.54 -35.43 6.46
CA ARG A 383 -23.55 -36.34 7.11
C ARG A 383 -22.18 -36.25 6.45
N CYS A 384 -22.15 -36.28 5.11
CA CYS A 384 -20.90 -36.17 4.35
C CYS A 384 -20.23 -34.80 4.56
N ALA A 385 -21.00 -33.71 4.53
CA ALA A 385 -20.52 -32.35 4.77
C ALA A 385 -19.91 -32.21 6.18
N LEU A 386 -20.54 -32.78 7.22
CA LEU A 386 -19.98 -32.77 8.58
C LEU A 386 -18.63 -33.49 8.67
N VAL A 387 -18.50 -34.65 8.03
CA VAL A 387 -17.24 -35.39 7.98
C VAL A 387 -16.17 -34.57 7.25
N LEU A 388 -16.50 -33.97 6.10
CA LEU A 388 -15.58 -33.14 5.33
C LEU A 388 -15.20 -31.85 6.05
N PHE A 389 -16.12 -31.24 6.79
CA PHE A 389 -15.86 -30.09 7.64
C PHE A 389 -14.81 -30.42 8.71
N ILE A 390 -15.03 -31.48 9.49
CA ILE A 390 -14.11 -31.88 10.56
C ILE A 390 -12.75 -32.31 9.98
N ALA A 391 -12.75 -33.18 8.96
CA ALA A 391 -11.53 -33.67 8.32
C ALA A 391 -10.74 -32.54 7.64
N GLY A 392 -11.44 -31.65 6.94
CA GLY A 392 -10.86 -30.48 6.28
C GLY A 392 -10.19 -29.52 7.26
N GLY A 393 -10.84 -29.25 8.39
CA GLY A 393 -10.28 -28.44 9.48
C GLY A 393 -9.01 -29.04 10.08
N ILE A 394 -9.03 -30.34 10.41
CA ILE A 394 -7.86 -31.06 10.96
C ILE A 394 -6.70 -31.04 9.96
N LEU A 395 -6.95 -31.36 8.69
CA LEU A 395 -5.93 -31.37 7.63
C LEU A 395 -5.36 -29.97 7.36
N PHE A 396 -6.20 -28.94 7.42
CA PHE A 396 -5.78 -27.55 7.27
C PHE A 396 -4.82 -27.15 8.39
N ILE A 397 -5.19 -27.41 9.66
CA ILE A 397 -4.34 -27.11 10.82
C ILE A 397 -3.03 -27.88 10.75
N ALA A 398 -3.08 -29.18 10.45
CA ALA A 398 -1.89 -30.01 10.30
C ALA A 398 -0.95 -29.46 9.21
N SER A 399 -1.51 -29.03 8.07
CA SER A 399 -0.75 -28.44 6.96
C SER A 399 -0.13 -27.10 7.35
N ALA A 400 -0.87 -26.23 8.06
CA ALA A 400 -0.36 -24.96 8.56
C ALA A 400 0.80 -25.14 9.55
N VAL A 401 0.65 -26.02 10.53
CA VAL A 401 1.72 -26.35 11.49
C VAL A 401 2.94 -26.90 10.76
N TRP A 402 2.75 -27.83 9.81
CA TRP A 402 3.85 -28.41 9.05
C TRP A 402 4.60 -27.37 8.20
N LEU A 403 3.87 -26.52 7.48
CA LEU A 403 4.46 -25.45 6.68
C LEU A 403 5.17 -24.43 7.57
N ALA A 404 4.62 -24.11 8.74
CA ALA A 404 5.29 -23.23 9.69
C ALA A 404 6.62 -23.82 10.16
N VAL A 405 6.66 -25.11 10.53
CA VAL A 405 7.89 -25.81 10.96
C VAL A 405 8.94 -25.84 9.84
N THR A 406 8.52 -26.08 8.60
CA THR A 406 9.42 -26.24 7.44
C THR A 406 9.73 -24.93 6.69
N ALA A 407 9.06 -23.83 7.02
CA ALA A 407 9.25 -22.52 6.42
C ALA A 407 10.72 -22.08 6.50
N GLY A 408 11.28 -21.65 5.36
CA GLY A 408 12.64 -21.13 5.23
C GLY A 408 13.77 -22.17 5.23
N LYS A 409 13.51 -23.44 5.57
CA LYS A 409 14.55 -24.48 5.64
C LYS A 409 14.81 -25.15 4.29
N LYS A 410 16.06 -25.34 3.87
CA LYS A 410 16.42 -26.18 2.70
C LYS A 410 16.88 -27.59 3.14
N PRO A 411 16.86 -28.60 2.25
CA PRO A 411 17.43 -29.91 2.56
C PRO A 411 18.94 -29.78 2.80
N GLY A 412 19.43 -30.24 3.95
CA GLY A 412 20.86 -30.25 4.28
C GLY A 412 21.41 -28.98 4.93
N ASP A 413 20.58 -27.94 5.10
CA ASP A 413 20.97 -26.65 5.68
C ASP A 413 20.01 -26.26 6.83
N GLU A 414 20.58 -25.76 7.93
CA GLU A 414 19.85 -25.25 9.10
C GLU A 414 19.57 -23.75 8.98
N GLU A 415 20.22 -23.04 8.04
CA GLU A 415 20.00 -21.62 7.80
C GLU A 415 18.60 -21.34 7.22
N ILE A 416 18.08 -20.15 7.53
CA ILE A 416 16.77 -19.68 7.11
C ILE A 416 16.91 -18.90 5.81
N HIS A 417 16.41 -19.48 4.72
CA HIS A 417 16.41 -18.86 3.40
C HIS A 417 15.16 -18.01 3.20
N LEU A 418 15.36 -16.71 2.92
CA LEU A 418 14.31 -15.76 2.59
C LEU A 418 14.02 -15.76 1.07
N THR A 419 12.77 -15.58 0.72
CA THR A 419 12.30 -15.38 -0.66
C THR A 419 12.37 -13.90 -1.05
N VAL A 420 12.22 -13.59 -2.35
CA VAL A 420 12.16 -12.20 -2.84
C VAL A 420 11.02 -11.42 -2.19
N PHE A 421 9.86 -12.06 -2.01
CA PHE A 421 8.69 -11.49 -1.34
C PHE A 421 8.95 -11.16 0.15
N ASP A 422 9.82 -11.92 0.81
CA ASP A 422 10.17 -11.65 2.22
C ASP A 422 11.10 -10.43 2.38
N ARG A 423 11.70 -9.92 1.29
CA ARG A 423 12.58 -8.74 1.31
C ARG A 423 11.82 -7.42 1.32
N TRP A 424 10.54 -7.43 0.96
CA TRP A 424 9.69 -6.25 1.05
C TRP A 424 9.44 -5.89 2.52
N LYS A 425 9.08 -4.64 2.80
CA LYS A 425 8.70 -4.25 4.17
C LYS A 425 7.48 -5.05 4.62
N THR A 426 7.48 -5.50 5.88
CA THR A 426 6.50 -6.46 6.42
C THR A 426 5.06 -6.02 6.17
N GLU A 427 4.75 -4.74 6.42
CA GLU A 427 3.43 -4.13 6.27
C GLU A 427 3.02 -3.98 4.81
N ILE A 428 3.96 -3.66 3.91
CA ILE A 428 3.69 -3.59 2.47
C ILE A 428 3.33 -4.97 1.93
N ALA A 429 4.09 -6.01 2.34
CA ALA A 429 3.81 -7.38 1.95
C ALA A 429 2.45 -7.86 2.50
N ALA A 430 2.12 -7.51 3.74
CA ALA A 430 0.82 -7.81 4.34
C ALA A 430 -0.32 -7.06 3.64
N ALA A 431 -0.15 -5.76 3.38
CA ALA A 431 -1.14 -4.92 2.68
C ALA A 431 -1.40 -5.40 1.26
N LEU A 432 -0.40 -5.95 0.55
CA LEU A 432 -0.61 -6.53 -0.77
C LEU A 432 -1.47 -7.79 -0.69
N VAL A 433 -1.15 -8.72 0.23
CA VAL A 433 -1.89 -9.99 0.34
C VAL A 433 -3.31 -9.76 0.87
N ILE A 434 -3.43 -8.97 1.94
CA ILE A 434 -4.72 -8.62 2.54
C ILE A 434 -5.51 -7.76 1.57
N GLY A 435 -4.89 -6.77 0.93
CA GLY A 435 -5.55 -5.89 -0.04
C GLY A 435 -6.05 -6.65 -1.27
N LEU A 436 -5.27 -7.59 -1.81
CA LEU A 436 -5.72 -8.48 -2.87
C LEU A 436 -6.92 -9.32 -2.41
N TRP A 437 -6.84 -9.90 -1.21
CA TRP A 437 -7.93 -10.70 -0.66
C TRP A 437 -9.21 -9.88 -0.39
N VAL A 438 -9.08 -8.70 0.23
CA VAL A 438 -10.20 -7.78 0.49
C VAL A 438 -10.81 -7.30 -0.81
N LEU A 439 -10.01 -6.85 -1.77
CA LEU A 439 -10.52 -6.35 -3.06
C LEU A 439 -11.25 -7.46 -3.83
N SER A 440 -10.69 -8.66 -3.90
CA SER A 440 -11.37 -9.81 -4.51
C SER A 440 -12.64 -10.20 -3.76
N THR A 441 -12.65 -10.13 -2.43
CA THR A 441 -13.84 -10.39 -1.60
C THR A 441 -14.90 -9.32 -1.82
N CYS A 442 -14.53 -8.03 -1.87
CA CYS A 442 -15.43 -6.93 -2.17
C CYS A 442 -15.97 -6.99 -3.59
N ILE A 443 -15.17 -7.42 -4.58
CA ILE A 443 -15.67 -7.67 -5.94
C ILE A 443 -16.65 -8.83 -5.94
N LEU A 444 -16.37 -9.91 -5.20
CA LEU A 444 -17.28 -11.05 -5.14
C LEU A 444 -18.59 -10.69 -4.43
N LEU A 445 -18.53 -9.96 -3.31
CA LEU A 445 -19.71 -9.42 -2.62
C LEU A 445 -20.44 -8.35 -3.46
N GLY A 446 -19.71 -7.48 -4.14
CA GLY A 446 -20.26 -6.41 -4.98
C GLY A 446 -20.88 -6.93 -6.28
N MET A 447 -20.27 -7.93 -6.93
CA MET A 447 -20.88 -8.69 -8.03
C MET A 447 -22.18 -9.36 -7.57
N ARG A 448 -22.30 -9.75 -6.30
CA ARG A 448 -23.56 -10.30 -5.78
C ARG A 448 -24.65 -9.26 -5.57
N VAL A 449 -24.31 -8.03 -5.21
CA VAL A 449 -25.28 -6.91 -5.24
C VAL A 449 -25.73 -6.63 -6.69
N THR A 450 -24.93 -6.97 -7.70
CA THR A 450 -25.28 -6.78 -9.13
C THR A 450 -25.88 -8.01 -9.82
N PHE A 451 -25.75 -9.21 -9.24
CA PHE A 451 -26.20 -10.48 -9.83
C PHE A 451 -27.15 -11.31 -8.94
N GLY A 452 -27.57 -10.81 -7.77
CA GLY A 452 -28.62 -11.37 -6.89
C GLY A 452 -28.43 -12.84 -6.51
N SER A 453 -27.95 -13.14 -5.28
CA SER A 453 -27.98 -14.53 -4.72
C SER A 453 -27.13 -14.77 -3.44
N TRP A 454 -26.47 -13.76 -2.85
CA TRP A 454 -25.96 -13.82 -1.46
C TRP A 454 -27.00 -14.02 -0.35
N THR A 455 -27.96 -13.11 -0.43
CA THR A 455 -28.90 -12.72 0.62
C THR A 455 -30.31 -12.66 0.04
N ASP A 456 -30.52 -13.31 -1.10
CA ASP A 456 -31.84 -13.87 -1.44
C ASP A 456 -32.02 -15.22 -0.70
N THR A 457 -31.29 -15.45 0.39
CA THR A 457 -32.01 -15.68 1.65
C THR A 457 -32.53 -14.32 2.10
N ALA A 458 -33.55 -13.77 1.46
CA ALA A 458 -34.88 -14.25 1.75
C ALA A 458 -34.86 -15.24 2.96
N ALA A 459 -34.69 -14.79 4.22
CA ALA A 459 -35.90 -14.57 5.00
C ALA A 459 -37.03 -14.39 4.02
N VAL A 460 -37.74 -15.46 3.70
CA VAL A 460 -38.91 -15.43 2.84
C VAL A 460 -39.83 -14.33 3.39
N GLU A 461 -39.54 -13.06 3.08
CA GLU A 461 -40.47 -12.08 2.62
C GLU A 461 -41.02 -12.77 1.38
N TYR A 462 -42.05 -13.59 1.62
CA TYR A 462 -43.38 -13.21 1.22
C TYR A 462 -43.42 -12.14 0.12
N SER A 463 -42.81 -12.45 -1.01
CA SER A 463 -43.03 -11.81 -2.29
C SER A 463 -42.46 -12.73 -3.36
N ALA A 464 -43.20 -13.81 -3.63
CA ALA A 464 -43.13 -14.46 -4.93
C ALA A 464 -43.66 -13.48 -5.98
N GLU A 465 -42.81 -12.54 -6.41
CA GLU A 465 -43.03 -11.86 -7.68
C GLU A 465 -42.58 -12.78 -8.81
N GLU A 466 -43.55 -13.05 -9.68
CA GLU A 466 -43.45 -13.53 -11.06
C GLU A 466 -43.38 -15.06 -11.34
N TYR A 467 -44.56 -15.56 -11.74
CA TYR A 467 -44.84 -16.72 -12.60
C TYR A 467 -44.79 -18.11 -11.95
N VAL A 468 -45.80 -18.39 -11.11
CA VAL A 468 -46.75 -19.53 -11.13
C VAL A 468 -47.34 -19.61 -9.71
N SER A 469 -48.46 -18.92 -9.47
CA SER A 469 -49.04 -18.75 -8.13
C SER A 469 -50.51 -19.19 -8.05
N THR A 470 -50.82 -20.40 -8.53
CA THR A 470 -52.18 -21.00 -8.38
C THR A 470 -52.15 -22.31 -7.60
N ILE A 471 -51.08 -22.56 -6.85
CA ILE A 471 -50.95 -23.67 -5.91
C ILE A 471 -50.16 -23.11 -4.72
N PRO A 472 -50.60 -23.28 -3.46
CA PRO A 472 -49.77 -22.96 -2.30
C PRO A 472 -48.49 -23.78 -2.40
N THR A 473 -47.39 -23.15 -2.77
CA THR A 473 -46.05 -23.76 -2.74
C THR A 473 -45.56 -23.75 -1.30
N ALA A 474 -46.19 -24.59 -0.47
CA ALA A 474 -45.77 -24.89 0.88
C ALA A 474 -44.47 -25.71 0.82
N TYR A 475 -43.34 -25.02 0.82
CA TYR A 475 -42.03 -25.64 0.93
C TYR A 475 -41.45 -25.35 2.32
N SER A 476 -41.14 -26.41 3.07
CA SER A 476 -40.35 -26.32 4.31
C SER A 476 -38.99 -25.67 4.01
N THR A 477 -38.58 -24.68 4.80
CA THR A 477 -37.36 -23.90 4.58
C THR A 477 -36.04 -24.67 4.79
N LEU A 478 -36.00 -25.80 5.53
CA LEU A 478 -34.72 -26.47 5.84
C LEU A 478 -34.13 -27.30 4.70
N PHE A 479 -34.94 -27.79 3.74
CA PHE A 479 -34.47 -28.72 2.70
C PHE A 479 -34.81 -28.32 1.25
N THR A 480 -35.39 -27.14 1.05
CA THR A 480 -35.74 -26.61 -0.28
C THR A 480 -34.85 -25.47 -0.76
N THR A 481 -34.03 -24.88 0.12
CA THR A 481 -32.91 -24.00 -0.31
C THR A 481 -31.81 -24.88 -0.90
N ALA A 482 -32.01 -25.33 -2.14
CA ALA A 482 -30.98 -26.02 -2.88
C ALA A 482 -29.81 -25.04 -3.09
N ILE A 483 -28.68 -25.26 -2.39
CA ILE A 483 -27.43 -24.65 -2.86
C ILE A 483 -27.16 -25.27 -4.23
N ASP A 484 -27.30 -24.48 -5.30
CA ASP A 484 -26.97 -24.97 -6.63
C ASP A 484 -25.50 -25.40 -6.65
N LEU A 485 -25.19 -26.40 -7.48
CA LEU A 485 -23.83 -26.83 -7.76
C LEU A 485 -22.96 -25.64 -8.19
N ALA A 486 -23.54 -24.67 -8.91
CA ALA A 486 -22.85 -23.43 -9.28
C ALA A 486 -22.38 -22.64 -8.05
N ASP A 487 -23.25 -22.46 -7.05
CA ASP A 487 -22.89 -21.78 -5.81
C ASP A 487 -21.80 -22.53 -5.05
N LEU A 488 -21.94 -23.85 -4.88
CA LEU A 488 -20.90 -24.68 -4.24
C LEU A 488 -19.54 -24.55 -4.91
N VAL A 489 -19.51 -24.51 -6.24
CA VAL A 489 -18.28 -24.29 -7.01
C VAL A 489 -17.71 -22.89 -6.71
N VAL A 490 -18.55 -21.85 -6.66
CA VAL A 490 -18.10 -20.50 -6.30
C VAL A 490 -17.54 -20.45 -4.87
N ILE A 491 -18.21 -21.07 -3.88
CA ILE A 491 -17.71 -21.16 -2.49
C ILE A 491 -16.35 -21.84 -2.48
N PHE A 492 -16.23 -22.96 -3.18
CA PHE A 492 -15.00 -23.75 -3.21
C PHE A 492 -13.85 -22.98 -3.85
N LEU A 493 -14.09 -22.35 -5.02
CA LEU A 493 -13.07 -21.52 -5.70
C LEU A 493 -12.66 -20.31 -4.85
N TYR A 494 -13.62 -19.66 -4.17
CA TYR A 494 -13.32 -18.58 -3.24
C TYR A 494 -12.52 -19.09 -2.03
N GLY A 495 -12.85 -20.28 -1.51
CA GLY A 495 -12.07 -20.98 -0.50
C GLY A 495 -10.64 -21.22 -0.96
N LEU A 496 -10.43 -21.77 -2.16
CA LEU A 496 -9.10 -21.98 -2.73
C LEU A 496 -8.29 -20.69 -2.78
N PHE A 497 -8.90 -19.60 -3.26
CA PHE A 497 -8.26 -18.29 -3.33
C PHE A 497 -7.93 -17.74 -1.93
N SER A 498 -8.89 -17.78 -1.01
CA SER A 498 -8.74 -17.27 0.36
C SER A 498 -7.64 -18.01 1.12
N PHE A 499 -7.60 -19.35 1.04
CA PHE A 499 -6.55 -20.13 1.67
C PHE A 499 -5.21 -20.02 0.96
N ALA A 500 -5.18 -19.79 -0.36
CA ALA A 500 -3.93 -19.45 -1.06
C ALA A 500 -3.35 -18.12 -0.57
N CYS A 501 -4.18 -17.07 -0.42
CA CYS A 501 -3.80 -15.79 0.18
C CYS A 501 -3.33 -15.98 1.63
N PHE A 502 -4.08 -16.75 2.44
CA PHE A 502 -3.70 -17.09 3.81
C PHE A 502 -2.30 -17.72 3.85
N PHE A 503 -2.03 -18.78 3.09
CA PHE A 503 -0.72 -19.43 3.13
C PHE A 503 0.41 -18.55 2.56
N ALA A 504 0.13 -17.72 1.55
CA ALA A 504 1.09 -16.76 1.02
C ALA A 504 1.55 -15.76 2.10
N GLY A 505 0.59 -15.20 2.85
CA GLY A 505 0.87 -14.30 3.98
C GLY A 505 1.48 -15.03 5.19
N TYR A 506 0.87 -16.13 5.61
CA TYR A 506 1.25 -16.91 6.78
C TYR A 506 2.68 -17.46 6.68
N VAL A 507 3.04 -18.13 5.58
CA VAL A 507 4.39 -18.69 5.43
C VAL A 507 5.45 -17.58 5.34
N SER A 508 5.14 -16.46 4.68
CA SER A 508 6.00 -15.26 4.65
C SER A 508 6.25 -14.72 6.06
N LEU A 509 5.19 -14.55 6.85
CA LEU A 509 5.26 -14.08 8.24
C LEU A 509 6.10 -15.02 9.11
N VAL A 510 5.88 -16.34 9.01
CA VAL A 510 6.67 -17.33 9.75
C VAL A 510 8.16 -17.29 9.37
N ARG A 511 8.50 -17.14 8.07
CA ARG A 511 9.89 -16.99 7.63
C ARG A 511 10.54 -15.73 8.23
N ARG A 512 9.85 -14.59 8.18
CA ARG A 512 10.31 -13.33 8.76
C ARG A 512 10.51 -13.42 10.27
N ALA A 513 9.60 -14.10 10.97
CA ALA A 513 9.67 -14.33 12.42
C ALA A 513 10.91 -15.13 12.79
N LYS A 514 11.11 -16.27 12.11
CA LYS A 514 12.25 -17.15 12.34
C LYS A 514 13.58 -16.46 12.03
N ALA A 515 13.62 -15.64 10.99
CA ALA A 515 14.81 -14.86 10.61
C ALA A 515 15.03 -13.62 11.49
N LYS A 516 14.16 -13.33 12.48
CA LYS A 516 14.20 -12.15 13.37
C LYS A 516 14.15 -10.80 12.65
N ILE A 517 13.73 -10.78 11.38
CA ILE A 517 13.62 -9.56 10.57
C ILE A 517 12.23 -8.93 10.58
N LEU A 518 11.26 -9.47 11.34
CA LEU A 518 9.89 -8.94 11.38
C LEU A 518 9.85 -7.44 11.70
N TRP A 519 10.58 -7.05 12.75
CA TRP A 519 10.66 -5.66 13.22
C TRP A 519 11.69 -4.83 12.45
N GLU A 520 12.91 -5.33 12.26
CA GLU A 520 13.94 -4.58 11.50
C GLU A 520 13.53 -4.34 10.03
N GLY A 521 12.80 -5.29 9.46
CA GLY A 521 12.19 -5.23 8.14
C GLY A 521 10.84 -4.53 8.09
N SER A 522 10.34 -3.97 9.20
CA SER A 522 9.06 -3.26 9.23
C SER A 522 9.20 -1.82 8.71
N LEU A 523 8.12 -1.34 8.08
CA LEU A 523 7.92 0.03 7.64
C LEU A 523 7.75 0.96 8.84
N PHE A 524 7.06 0.50 9.89
CA PHE A 524 6.92 1.23 11.15
C PHE A 524 8.28 1.44 11.83
N HIS A 525 9.13 0.41 11.88
CA HIS A 525 10.50 0.58 12.37
C HIS A 525 11.29 1.59 11.54
N ALA A 526 11.19 1.54 10.21
CA ALA A 526 11.82 2.52 9.33
C ALA A 526 11.30 3.95 9.59
N MET A 527 10.00 4.12 9.80
CA MET A 527 9.39 5.41 10.18
C MET A 527 9.91 5.89 11.53
N LEU A 528 10.06 5.01 12.52
CA LEU A 528 10.63 5.34 13.84
C LEU A 528 12.10 5.79 13.75
N VAL A 529 12.90 5.13 12.91
CA VAL A 529 14.29 5.53 12.67
C VAL A 529 14.34 6.91 12.01
N VAL A 530 13.51 7.15 10.99
CA VAL A 530 13.44 8.46 10.31
C VAL A 530 12.95 9.54 11.26
N THR A 531 11.89 9.30 12.03
CA THR A 531 11.41 10.28 13.03
C THR A 531 12.44 10.54 14.12
N GLY A 532 13.19 9.51 14.56
CA GLY A 532 14.32 9.68 15.48
C GLY A 532 15.44 10.55 14.89
N GLN A 533 15.80 10.37 13.62
CA GLN A 533 16.76 11.22 12.91
C GLN A 533 16.26 12.65 12.77
N VAL A 534 14.98 12.83 12.38
CA VAL A 534 14.33 14.14 12.28
C VAL A 534 14.32 14.85 13.62
N TRP A 535 14.04 14.13 14.72
CA TRP A 535 14.04 14.68 16.08
C TRP A 535 15.42 15.08 16.56
N ARG A 536 16.46 14.31 16.19
CA ARG A 536 17.85 14.63 16.52
C ARG A 536 18.31 15.93 15.86
N GLU A 537 17.90 16.17 14.62
CA GLU A 537 18.20 17.38 13.83
C GLU A 537 17.09 18.46 13.90
N ARG A 538 16.30 18.47 14.99
CA ARG A 538 15.09 19.33 15.13
C ARG A 538 15.32 20.82 14.92
N SER A 539 16.54 21.32 15.14
CA SER A 539 16.89 22.73 14.93
C SER A 539 16.68 23.17 13.46
N VAL A 540 16.79 22.23 12.51
CA VAL A 540 16.60 22.46 11.08
C VAL A 540 15.27 21.86 10.60
N THR A 541 14.95 20.64 11.02
CA THR A 541 13.80 19.88 10.49
C THR A 541 12.46 20.44 10.95
N LEU A 542 12.36 21.09 12.12
CA LEU A 542 11.10 21.64 12.62
C LEU A 542 10.59 22.82 11.79
N LYS A 543 11.52 23.64 11.25
CA LYS A 543 11.17 24.73 10.31
C LYS A 543 10.70 24.19 8.97
N ALA A 544 11.40 23.17 8.44
CA ALA A 544 11.00 22.50 7.21
C ALA A 544 9.64 21.79 7.37
N GLY A 545 9.43 21.11 8.49
CA GLY A 545 8.17 20.45 8.83
C GLY A 545 6.99 21.42 8.95
N ALA A 546 7.17 22.57 9.60
CA ALA A 546 6.16 23.62 9.65
C ALA A 546 5.82 24.18 8.26
N ALA A 547 6.82 24.37 7.40
CA ALA A 547 6.60 24.83 6.01
C ALA A 547 5.83 23.80 5.18
N VAL A 548 6.18 22.51 5.25
CA VAL A 548 5.46 21.43 4.57
C VAL A 548 4.04 21.29 5.09
N THR A 549 3.84 21.40 6.41
CA THR A 549 2.50 21.33 7.02
C THR A 549 1.63 22.50 6.56
N GLY A 550 2.19 23.72 6.54
CA GLY A 550 1.49 24.90 6.02
C GLY A 550 1.15 24.76 4.54
N PHE A 551 2.06 24.22 3.72
CA PHE A 551 1.81 23.93 2.31
C PHE A 551 0.66 22.92 2.13
N LEU A 552 0.72 21.78 2.82
CA LEU A 552 -0.33 20.76 2.76
C LEU A 552 -1.68 21.30 3.27
N PHE A 553 -1.67 22.14 4.31
CA PHE A 553 -2.87 22.79 4.82
C PHE A 553 -3.52 23.71 3.77
N ILE A 554 -2.73 24.52 3.06
CA ILE A 554 -3.23 25.38 1.97
C ILE A 554 -3.84 24.52 0.84
N GLN A 555 -3.16 23.42 0.46
CA GLN A 555 -3.66 22.50 -0.57
C GLN A 555 -4.97 21.83 -0.14
N TRP A 556 -5.05 21.36 1.10
CA TRP A 556 -6.24 20.70 1.64
C TRP A 556 -7.42 21.68 1.79
N LEU A 557 -7.15 22.92 2.20
CA LEU A 557 -8.13 24.00 2.28
C LEU A 557 -8.71 24.36 0.90
N ALA A 558 -7.86 24.35 -0.15
CA ALA A 558 -8.32 24.57 -1.53
C ALA A 558 -9.24 23.45 -2.03
N VAL A 559 -8.95 22.18 -1.68
CA VAL A 559 -9.80 21.03 -2.01
C VAL A 559 -11.15 21.09 -1.29
N LEU A 560 -11.17 21.49 -0.02
CA LEU A 560 -12.40 21.56 0.79
C LEU A 560 -13.33 22.71 0.39
N ILE A 561 -12.80 23.93 0.24
CA ILE A 561 -13.61 25.14 0.03
C ILE A 561 -14.04 25.30 -1.44
N ARG A 562 -13.30 24.70 -2.38
CA ARG A 562 -13.61 24.68 -3.83
C ARG A 562 -13.88 26.07 -4.44
N ASN A 563 -13.18 27.11 -3.97
CA ASN A 563 -13.35 28.50 -4.41
C ASN A 563 -12.08 29.05 -5.08
N ILE A 564 -12.25 29.92 -6.08
CA ILE A 564 -11.19 30.47 -6.95
C ILE A 564 -10.05 31.16 -6.17
N PRO A 565 -10.29 32.01 -5.15
CA PRO A 565 -9.20 32.65 -4.41
C PRO A 565 -8.28 31.64 -3.69
N PHE A 566 -8.83 30.55 -3.16
CA PHE A 566 -8.04 29.51 -2.49
C PHE A 566 -7.27 28.63 -3.47
N MET A 567 -7.84 28.37 -4.66
CA MET A 567 -7.09 27.71 -5.75
C MET A 567 -5.90 28.57 -6.22
N LEU A 568 -6.05 29.89 -6.31
CA LEU A 568 -4.94 30.80 -6.64
C LEU A 568 -3.86 30.82 -5.54
N LEU A 569 -4.25 30.76 -4.27
CA LEU A 569 -3.30 30.63 -3.15
C LEU A 569 -2.54 29.31 -3.19
N ALA A 570 -3.22 28.20 -3.49
CA ALA A 570 -2.58 26.89 -3.67
C ALA A 570 -1.56 26.90 -4.82
N LEU A 571 -1.94 27.45 -5.97
CA LEU A 571 -1.04 27.58 -7.13
C LEU A 571 0.16 28.49 -6.83
N GLY A 572 -0.05 29.58 -6.06
CA GLY A 572 1.05 30.41 -5.56
C GLY A 572 2.00 29.64 -4.63
N ALA A 573 1.46 28.78 -3.76
CA ALA A 573 2.25 27.91 -2.89
C ALA A 573 3.05 26.87 -3.70
N ASP A 574 2.49 26.31 -4.77
CA ASP A 574 3.18 25.38 -5.67
C ASP A 574 4.37 26.04 -6.39
N ILE A 575 4.17 27.26 -6.92
CA ILE A 575 5.25 28.04 -7.53
C ILE A 575 6.36 28.32 -6.52
N LEU A 576 5.99 28.67 -5.28
CA LEU A 576 6.95 28.92 -4.21
C LEU A 576 7.76 27.66 -3.87
N VAL A 577 7.12 26.50 -3.73
CA VAL A 577 7.80 25.22 -3.48
C VAL A 577 8.75 24.89 -4.62
N LEU A 578 8.31 25.01 -5.88
CA LEU A 578 9.14 24.78 -7.05
C LEU A 578 10.37 25.70 -7.05
N TRP A 579 10.19 26.98 -6.74
CA TRP A 579 11.29 27.94 -6.64
C TRP A 579 12.28 27.60 -5.53
N VAL A 580 11.81 27.21 -4.34
CA VAL A 580 12.67 26.78 -3.21
C VAL A 580 13.45 25.51 -3.55
N VAL A 581 12.82 24.51 -4.16
CA VAL A 581 13.48 23.25 -4.54
C VAL A 581 14.54 23.49 -5.60
N LEU A 582 14.22 24.25 -6.66
CA LEU A 582 15.16 24.56 -7.73
C LEU A 582 16.33 25.42 -7.24
N SER A 583 16.06 26.45 -6.43
CA SER A 583 17.12 27.30 -5.86
C SER A 583 18.05 26.51 -4.93
N GLY A 584 17.50 25.65 -4.07
CA GLY A 584 18.29 24.75 -3.22
C GLY A 584 19.15 23.75 -4.01
N ALA A 585 18.61 23.18 -5.09
CA ALA A 585 19.37 22.27 -5.96
C ALA A 585 20.53 22.99 -6.68
N ILE A 586 20.28 24.18 -7.21
CA ILE A 586 21.31 25.02 -7.87
C ILE A 586 22.40 25.40 -6.85
N ALA A 587 22.01 25.79 -5.64
CA ALA A 587 22.93 26.16 -4.56
C ALA A 587 23.88 25.00 -4.20
N LYS A 588 23.34 23.79 -3.98
CA LYS A 588 24.13 22.59 -3.68
C LYS A 588 25.12 22.26 -4.79
N ASN A 589 24.69 22.33 -6.05
CA ASN A 589 25.57 22.05 -7.20
C ASN A 589 26.70 23.08 -7.32
N ARG A 590 26.44 24.37 -7.07
CA ARG A 590 27.49 25.41 -7.07
C ARG A 590 28.51 25.19 -5.96
N ILE A 591 28.05 24.87 -4.75
CA ILE A 591 28.95 24.57 -3.62
C ILE A 591 29.80 23.34 -3.95
N ARG A 592 29.21 22.27 -4.49
CA ARG A 592 29.95 21.06 -4.92
C ARG A 592 31.05 21.40 -5.93
N LYS A 593 30.71 22.15 -7.00
CA LYS A 593 31.69 22.59 -8.00
C LYS A 593 32.83 23.40 -7.39
N GLY A 594 32.51 24.31 -6.46
CA GLY A 594 33.55 25.09 -5.78
C GLY A 594 34.48 24.26 -4.91
N ILE A 595 33.95 23.22 -4.26
CA ILE A 595 34.78 22.26 -3.53
C ILE A 595 35.67 21.46 -4.50
N GLU A 596 35.13 20.99 -5.62
CA GLU A 596 35.88 20.26 -6.65
C GLU A 596 37.02 21.10 -7.25
N GLU A 597 36.77 22.37 -7.56
CA GLU A 597 37.78 23.31 -8.09
C GLU A 597 38.91 23.57 -7.08
N ILE A 598 38.57 23.86 -5.82
CA ILE A 598 39.56 24.10 -4.77
C ILE A 598 40.37 22.82 -4.49
N ALA A 599 39.73 21.65 -4.45
CA ALA A 599 40.40 20.37 -4.27
C ALA A 599 41.27 19.98 -5.47
N GLY A 600 40.91 20.43 -6.68
CA GLY A 600 41.67 20.25 -7.91
C GLY A 600 42.89 21.16 -8.04
N GLY A 601 43.18 22.00 -7.04
CA GLY A 601 44.34 22.90 -7.00
C GLY A 601 44.07 24.32 -7.50
N ASN A 602 42.84 24.63 -7.89
CA ASN A 602 42.44 25.98 -8.30
C ASN A 602 42.05 26.83 -7.08
N LEU A 603 43.06 27.30 -6.34
CA LEU A 603 42.87 28.07 -5.10
C LEU A 603 42.34 29.50 -5.32
N GLU A 604 42.36 29.98 -6.57
CA GLU A 604 41.77 31.27 -6.94
C GLU A 604 40.26 31.21 -7.14
N TYR A 605 39.71 30.00 -7.34
CA TYR A 605 38.28 29.82 -7.54
C TYR A 605 37.48 30.26 -6.32
N ARG A 606 36.48 31.11 -6.56
CA ARG A 606 35.52 31.57 -5.53
C ARG A 606 34.10 31.22 -5.93
N ILE A 607 33.38 30.63 -4.99
CA ILE A 607 31.95 30.37 -5.12
C ILE A 607 31.20 31.70 -5.12
N ASP A 608 30.43 31.96 -6.17
CA ASP A 608 29.56 33.14 -6.26
C ASP A 608 28.42 33.05 -5.24
N LEU A 609 28.34 34.06 -4.38
CA LEU A 609 27.35 34.18 -3.30
C LEU A 609 26.00 34.70 -3.81
N LYS A 610 25.90 35.16 -5.06
CA LYS A 610 24.64 35.59 -5.66
C LYS A 610 23.65 34.43 -5.71
N TRP A 611 22.43 34.65 -5.22
CA TRP A 611 21.36 33.65 -5.14
C TRP A 611 21.61 32.51 -4.14
N LEU A 612 22.60 32.65 -3.26
CA LEU A 612 22.73 31.81 -2.06
C LEU A 612 22.13 32.55 -0.87
N HIS A 613 21.28 31.87 -0.12
CA HIS A 613 20.59 32.43 1.05
C HIS A 613 20.85 31.55 2.27
N GLY A 614 20.60 32.08 3.47
CA GLY A 614 20.63 31.32 4.72
C GLY A 614 21.90 30.48 4.92
N ALA A 615 21.71 29.18 5.08
CA ALA A 615 22.78 28.23 5.38
C ALA A 615 23.72 28.00 4.20
N GLU A 616 23.20 27.97 2.97
CA GLU A 616 23.99 27.74 1.77
C GLU A 616 25.02 28.86 1.54
N ARG A 617 24.64 30.11 1.86
CA ARG A 617 25.54 31.25 1.78
C ARG A 617 26.67 31.17 2.81
N ASP A 618 26.35 30.82 4.06
CA ASP A 618 27.34 30.67 5.14
C ASP A 618 28.38 29.59 4.79
N ILE A 619 27.93 28.47 4.23
CA ILE A 619 28.82 27.38 3.77
C ILE A 619 29.74 27.87 2.65
N ALA A 620 29.20 28.57 1.64
CA ALA A 620 30.00 29.10 0.54
C ALA A 620 31.03 30.15 0.99
N GLU A 621 30.68 31.03 1.93
CA GLU A 621 31.60 32.00 2.52
C GLU A 621 32.75 31.31 3.27
N LYS A 622 32.45 30.28 4.07
CA LYS A 622 33.47 29.48 4.77
C LYS A 622 34.43 28.79 3.81
N ILE A 623 33.93 28.22 2.72
CA ILE A 623 34.76 27.57 1.69
C ILE A 623 35.66 28.59 0.98
N ASN A 624 35.13 29.75 0.60
CA ASN A 624 35.92 30.82 -0.02
C ASN A 624 37.05 31.30 0.91
N ASN A 625 36.77 31.41 2.21
CA ASN A 625 37.78 31.77 3.21
C ASN A 625 38.88 30.70 3.32
N ILE A 626 38.52 29.42 3.30
CA ILE A 626 39.50 28.31 3.28
C ILE A 626 40.40 28.39 2.05
N GLY A 627 39.83 28.57 0.85
CA GLY A 627 40.61 28.72 -0.38
C GLY A 627 41.61 29.89 -0.29
N SER A 628 41.15 31.04 0.21
CA SER A 628 42.00 32.21 0.40
C SER A 628 43.14 32.01 1.41
N GLY A 629 42.86 31.30 2.52
CA GLY A 629 43.85 31.00 3.55
C GLY A 629 44.93 30.04 3.05
N LEU A 630 44.52 29.04 2.27
CA LEU A 630 45.44 28.08 1.67
C LEU A 630 46.35 28.73 0.62
N ASN A 631 45.80 29.59 -0.25
CA ASN A 631 46.59 30.31 -1.25
C ASN A 631 47.70 31.16 -0.61
N LYS A 632 47.35 31.90 0.46
CA LYS A 632 48.30 32.74 1.20
C LYS A 632 49.43 31.92 1.83
N ALA A 633 49.13 30.75 2.39
CA ALA A 633 50.13 29.88 3.00
C ALA A 633 51.13 29.34 1.97
N VAL A 634 50.66 29.02 0.75
CA VAL A 634 51.52 28.57 -0.35
C VAL A 634 52.45 29.70 -0.82
N ASP A 635 51.92 30.90 -1.02
CA ASP A 635 52.72 32.07 -1.43
C ASP A 635 53.82 32.42 -0.42
N GLU A 636 53.52 32.37 0.87
CA GLU A 636 54.49 32.61 1.94
C GLU A 636 55.59 31.56 1.96
N ALA A 637 55.26 30.27 1.75
CA ALA A 637 56.23 29.20 1.66
C ALA A 637 57.19 29.38 0.47
N MET A 638 56.66 29.70 -0.72
CA MET A 638 57.48 29.96 -1.92
C MET A 638 58.39 31.17 -1.75
N ARG A 639 57.89 32.25 -1.13
CA ARG A 639 58.69 33.45 -0.85
C ARG A 639 59.85 33.15 0.09
N ASN A 640 59.63 32.35 1.12
CA ASN A 640 60.67 31.97 2.08
C ASN A 640 61.81 31.16 1.44
N GLU A 641 61.49 30.23 0.52
CA GLU A 641 62.52 29.47 -0.20
C GLU A 641 63.37 30.34 -1.13
N ARG A 642 62.75 31.30 -1.84
CA ARG A 642 63.49 32.26 -2.67
C ARG A 642 64.42 33.14 -1.84
N LEU A 643 63.94 33.66 -0.70
CA LEU A 643 64.76 34.51 0.18
C LEU A 643 65.97 33.78 0.76
N LYS A 644 65.83 32.50 1.14
CA LYS A 644 66.97 31.69 1.60
C LYS A 644 68.07 31.57 0.52
N THR A 645 67.65 31.39 -0.73
CA THR A 645 68.54 31.24 -1.88
C THR A 645 69.34 32.51 -2.18
N ASP A 646 68.64 33.65 -2.21
CA ASP A 646 69.26 34.95 -2.51
C ASP A 646 70.27 35.33 -1.42
N LEU A 647 69.96 35.05 -0.15
CA LEU A 647 70.88 35.28 0.97
C LEU A 647 72.19 34.49 0.81
N ILE A 648 72.12 33.19 0.53
CA ILE A 648 73.32 32.34 0.37
C ILE A 648 74.18 32.82 -0.80
N THR A 649 73.54 33.19 -1.91
CA THR A 649 74.24 33.67 -3.11
C THR A 649 74.99 34.97 -2.83
N ASN A 650 74.35 35.92 -2.14
CA ASN A 650 74.95 37.22 -1.81
C ASN A 650 76.12 37.07 -0.82
N VAL A 651 75.91 36.34 0.28
CA VAL A 651 76.97 36.12 1.29
C VAL A 651 78.22 35.49 0.67
N SER A 652 78.03 34.55 -0.26
CA SER A 652 79.15 33.86 -0.88
C SER A 652 79.96 34.75 -1.83
N HIS A 653 79.32 35.70 -2.51
CA HIS A 653 80.02 36.71 -3.33
C HIS A 653 80.94 37.58 -2.46
N ASP A 654 80.46 37.97 -1.28
CA ASP A 654 81.22 38.79 -0.33
C ASP A 654 82.38 38.03 0.31
N ILE A 655 82.34 36.69 0.36
CA ILE A 655 83.45 35.84 0.80
C ILE A 655 84.50 35.65 -0.31
N LYS A 656 84.09 35.54 -1.57
CA LYS A 656 85.00 35.29 -2.71
C LYS A 656 86.03 36.41 -2.92
N THR A 657 85.60 37.66 -2.74
CA THR A 657 86.43 38.85 -2.95
C THR A 657 87.65 38.91 -2.03
N PRO A 658 87.52 38.90 -0.68
CA PRO A 658 88.68 38.92 0.22
C PRO A 658 89.55 37.67 0.10
N LEU A 659 88.95 36.51 -0.21
CA LEU A 659 89.70 35.27 -0.38
C LEU A 659 90.64 35.29 -1.60
N THR A 660 90.19 35.88 -2.70
CA THR A 660 91.02 36.06 -3.90
C THR A 660 92.25 36.93 -3.59
N SER A 661 92.08 37.95 -2.75
CA SER A 661 93.21 38.77 -2.27
C SER A 661 94.19 37.96 -1.42
N ILE A 662 93.70 37.10 -0.51
CA ILE A 662 94.56 36.23 0.32
C ILE A 662 95.41 35.31 -0.56
N ILE A 663 94.81 34.64 -1.55
CA ILE A 663 95.54 33.74 -2.47
C ILE A 663 96.64 34.52 -3.22
N ASN A 664 96.30 35.70 -3.78
CA ASN A 664 97.26 36.51 -4.51
C ASN A 664 98.43 36.99 -3.64
N TYR A 665 98.17 37.39 -2.38
CA TYR A 665 99.26 37.78 -1.47
C TYR A 665 100.16 36.59 -1.11
N VAL A 666 99.59 35.40 -0.92
CA VAL A 666 100.38 34.18 -0.70
C VAL A 666 101.24 33.85 -1.93
N ASP A 667 100.69 33.98 -3.14
CA ASP A 667 101.43 33.78 -4.40
C ASP A 667 102.60 34.77 -4.56
N ILE A 668 102.37 36.05 -4.24
CA ILE A 668 103.41 37.09 -4.27
C ILE A 668 104.51 36.78 -3.25
N LEU A 669 104.14 36.34 -2.04
CA LEU A 669 105.09 35.98 -0.99
C LEU A 669 105.93 34.75 -1.39
N LYS A 670 105.35 33.74 -2.03
CA LYS A 670 106.09 32.56 -2.53
C LYS A 670 107.10 32.88 -3.63
N ARG A 671 106.86 33.92 -4.43
CA ARG A 671 107.80 34.40 -5.47
C ARG A 671 108.97 35.22 -4.90
N SER A 672 108.91 35.58 -3.63
CA SER A 672 109.99 36.31 -2.94
C SER A 672 111.10 35.34 -2.50
N ASN A 673 112.35 35.79 -2.46
CA ASN A 673 113.52 34.92 -2.17
C ASN A 673 113.63 34.60 -0.65
N ILE A 674 112.72 33.79 -0.13
CA ILE A 674 112.63 33.39 1.28
C ILE A 674 113.59 32.21 1.53
N THR A 675 114.56 32.40 2.44
CA THR A 675 115.59 31.41 2.81
C THR A 675 115.22 30.55 4.01
N ASP A 676 114.18 30.90 4.77
CA ASP A 676 113.70 30.13 5.93
C ASP A 676 112.67 29.08 5.50
N GLU A 677 113.03 27.80 5.63
CA GLU A 677 112.21 26.65 5.25
C GLU A 677 110.88 26.58 6.03
N LYS A 678 110.83 27.10 7.27
CA LYS A 678 109.60 27.14 8.06
C LYS A 678 108.58 28.11 7.47
N ILE A 679 109.04 29.27 6.99
CA ILE A 679 108.16 30.28 6.38
C ILE A 679 107.61 29.76 5.05
N ARG A 680 108.43 29.06 4.26
CA ARG A 680 107.98 28.42 3.01
C ARG A 680 106.90 27.37 3.30
N GLY A 681 107.09 26.52 4.30
CA GLY A 681 106.07 25.58 4.75
C GLY A 681 104.77 26.23 5.23
N TYR A 682 104.83 27.38 5.93
CA TYR A 682 103.63 28.12 6.31
C TYR A 682 102.88 28.72 5.11
N LEU A 683 103.60 29.22 4.11
CA LEU A 683 102.99 29.73 2.88
C LEU A 683 102.31 28.62 2.08
N ASP A 684 102.92 27.44 1.98
CA ASP A 684 102.30 26.27 1.33
C ASP A 684 101.02 25.83 2.05
N ILE A 685 101.00 25.87 3.39
CA ILE A 685 99.78 25.59 4.18
C ILE A 685 98.72 26.67 3.94
N LEU A 686 99.08 27.96 3.96
CA LEU A 686 98.14 29.06 3.74
C LEU A 686 97.52 29.02 2.34
N GLU A 687 98.32 28.74 1.31
CA GLU A 687 97.86 28.56 -0.07
C GLU A 687 96.85 27.42 -0.15
N ALA A 688 97.21 26.24 0.38
CA ALA A 688 96.32 25.08 0.39
C ALA A 688 95.00 25.36 1.13
N LYS A 689 95.04 26.06 2.27
CA LYS A 689 93.82 26.42 3.03
C LYS A 689 92.98 27.48 2.32
N ALA A 690 93.59 28.49 1.71
CA ALA A 690 92.88 29.54 0.98
C ALA A 690 92.23 28.98 -0.30
N GLN A 691 92.95 28.14 -1.04
CA GLN A 691 92.43 27.45 -2.21
C GLN A 691 91.29 26.49 -1.84
N ARG A 692 91.41 25.76 -0.72
CA ARG A 692 90.33 24.92 -0.19
C ARG A 692 89.08 25.73 0.17
N LEU A 693 89.23 26.89 0.81
CA LEU A 693 88.09 27.75 1.15
C LEU A 693 87.40 28.31 -0.12
N LYS A 694 88.16 28.51 -1.20
CA LYS A 694 87.62 29.01 -2.47
C LYS A 694 86.72 27.98 -3.10
N THR A 695 87.20 26.75 -3.19
CA THR A 695 86.40 25.62 -3.68
C THR A 695 85.15 25.39 -2.82
N LEU A 696 85.27 25.44 -1.48
CA LEU A 696 84.11 25.31 -0.57
C LEU A 696 83.04 26.37 -0.82
N THR A 697 83.46 27.62 -0.96
CA THR A 697 82.53 28.75 -1.20
C THR A 697 81.84 28.59 -2.56
N GLU A 698 82.58 28.20 -3.59
CA GLU A 698 82.04 27.95 -4.93
C GLU A 698 81.04 26.77 -4.92
N ASP A 699 81.36 25.66 -4.24
CA ASP A 699 80.49 24.49 -4.07
C ASP A 699 79.17 24.85 -3.32
N VAL A 700 79.23 25.70 -2.28
CA VAL A 700 78.03 26.12 -1.53
C VAL A 700 77.09 26.96 -2.39
N VAL A 701 77.64 27.90 -3.18
CA VAL A 701 76.84 28.69 -4.13
C VAL A 701 76.20 27.78 -5.16
N GLU A 702 76.98 26.88 -5.73
CA GLU A 702 76.50 25.94 -6.73
C GLU A 702 75.37 25.07 -6.14
N ALA A 703 75.57 24.44 -4.98
CA ALA A 703 74.56 23.65 -4.31
C ALA A 703 73.27 24.45 -4.01
N SER A 704 73.39 25.71 -3.58
CA SER A 704 72.24 26.58 -3.33
C SER A 704 71.48 26.94 -4.60
N LYS A 705 72.19 27.23 -5.71
CA LYS A 705 71.57 27.52 -7.00
C LYS A 705 70.90 26.29 -7.61
N VAL A 706 71.52 25.12 -7.49
CA VAL A 706 70.91 23.86 -7.95
C VAL A 706 69.65 23.55 -7.12
N SER A 707 69.69 23.72 -5.79
CA SER A 707 68.56 23.44 -4.88
C SER A 707 67.32 24.30 -5.11
N SER A 708 67.55 25.54 -5.52
CA SER A 708 66.51 26.56 -5.67
C SER A 708 65.93 26.62 -7.08
N GLY A 709 66.47 25.81 -8.00
CA GLY A 709 66.15 25.87 -9.42
C GLY A 709 66.68 27.13 -10.11
N ASN A 710 67.53 27.92 -9.47
CA ASN A 710 68.09 29.16 -10.03
C ASN A 710 69.36 28.90 -10.87
N ILE A 711 69.27 27.91 -11.77
CA ILE A 711 70.30 27.55 -12.76
C ILE A 711 69.61 27.39 -14.12
N THR A 712 70.18 28.01 -15.14
CA THR A 712 69.83 27.77 -16.55
C THR A 712 70.66 26.62 -17.08
N LEU A 713 70.01 25.61 -17.65
CA LEU A 713 70.65 24.48 -18.34
C LEU A 713 70.63 24.71 -19.85
N GLU A 714 71.76 24.50 -20.51
CA GLU A 714 71.90 24.54 -21.97
C GLU A 714 72.11 23.11 -22.48
N CYS A 715 71.03 22.33 -22.52
CA CYS A 715 71.11 20.92 -22.92
C CYS A 715 71.29 20.75 -24.44
N MET A 716 72.19 19.85 -24.82
CA MET A 716 72.49 19.46 -26.20
C MET A 716 72.75 17.96 -26.30
N ASP A 717 72.63 17.41 -27.51
CA ASP A 717 72.98 16.01 -27.77
C ASP A 717 74.51 15.86 -27.73
N MET A 718 75.01 15.04 -26.82
CA MET A 718 76.44 14.87 -26.58
C MET A 718 76.77 13.39 -26.39
N ASP A 719 77.90 12.94 -26.95
CA ASP A 719 78.39 11.57 -26.77
C ASP A 719 79.09 11.45 -25.40
N LEU A 720 78.48 10.70 -24.48
CA LEU A 720 79.02 10.52 -23.13
C LEU A 720 80.38 9.80 -23.14
N ARG A 721 80.71 9.04 -24.18
CA ARG A 721 82.01 8.37 -24.33
C ARG A 721 83.16 9.36 -24.36
N GLU A 722 83.03 10.38 -25.21
CA GLU A 722 84.06 11.41 -25.38
C GLU A 722 84.28 12.16 -24.07
N LEU A 723 83.20 12.51 -23.38
CA LEU A 723 83.27 13.24 -22.12
C LEU A 723 83.90 12.41 -20.99
N VAL A 724 83.59 11.11 -20.92
CA VAL A 724 84.20 10.19 -19.95
C VAL A 724 85.70 10.01 -20.22
N GLN A 725 86.10 9.85 -21.49
CA GLN A 725 87.51 9.75 -21.88
C GLN A 725 88.27 11.04 -21.59
N GLN A 726 87.67 12.20 -21.88
CA GLN A 726 88.27 13.49 -21.56
C GLN A 726 88.46 13.66 -20.05
N THR A 727 87.43 13.33 -19.26
CA THR A 727 87.48 13.45 -17.78
C THR A 727 88.55 12.54 -17.19
N GLU A 728 88.69 11.33 -17.73
CA GLU A 728 89.73 10.40 -17.30
C GLU A 728 91.14 10.93 -17.61
N GLY A 729 91.36 11.43 -18.83
CA GLY A 729 92.64 12.03 -19.22
C GLY A 729 93.04 13.24 -18.37
N GLU A 730 92.07 14.09 -18.01
CA GLU A 730 92.30 15.25 -17.15
C GLU A 730 92.64 14.87 -15.70
N LEU A 731 92.16 13.72 -15.22
CA LEU A 731 92.38 13.24 -13.85
C LEU A 731 93.48 12.17 -13.74
N ALA A 732 94.09 11.77 -14.84
CA ALA A 732 95.10 10.70 -14.91
C ALA A 732 96.26 10.93 -13.93
N GLU A 733 96.76 12.17 -13.80
CA GLU A 733 97.82 12.50 -12.84
C GLU A 733 97.41 12.25 -11.38
N LYS A 734 96.14 12.51 -11.03
CA LYS A 734 95.63 12.28 -9.67
C LYS A 734 95.50 10.79 -9.36
N PHE A 735 95.08 9.99 -10.34
CA PHE A 735 95.05 8.53 -10.19
C PHE A 735 96.47 7.94 -10.10
N ALA A 736 97.39 8.42 -10.94
CA ALA A 736 98.80 8.00 -10.92
C ALA A 736 99.50 8.35 -9.59
N ALA A 737 99.22 9.52 -9.01
CA ALA A 737 99.78 9.94 -7.72
C ALA A 737 99.47 8.98 -6.56
N ARG A 738 98.40 8.16 -6.68
CA ARG A 738 98.02 7.16 -5.67
C ARG A 738 98.19 5.71 -6.16
N ASN A 739 98.91 5.48 -7.26
CA ASN A 739 99.07 4.18 -7.91
C ASN A 739 97.72 3.49 -8.22
N LEU A 740 96.69 4.25 -8.58
CA LEU A 740 95.39 3.70 -8.98
C LEU A 740 95.42 3.36 -10.48
N THR A 741 95.01 2.15 -10.84
CA THR A 741 94.90 1.74 -12.25
C THR A 741 93.47 1.92 -12.75
N MET A 742 93.23 2.84 -13.67
CA MET A 742 91.92 3.00 -14.29
C MET A 742 91.67 1.89 -15.33
N VAL A 743 90.47 1.30 -15.29
CA VAL A 743 89.99 0.32 -16.27
C VAL A 743 88.73 0.91 -16.91
N LEU A 744 88.86 1.39 -18.16
CA LEU A 744 87.73 1.93 -18.91
C LEU A 744 87.16 0.85 -19.83
N ASN A 745 85.88 0.54 -19.65
CA ASN A 745 85.12 -0.33 -20.53
C ASN A 745 84.08 0.54 -21.27
N ILE A 746 84.42 0.95 -22.49
CA ILE A 746 83.61 1.86 -23.30
C ILE A 746 83.14 1.14 -24.58
N PRO A 747 81.86 1.26 -24.96
CA PRO A 747 81.28 0.63 -26.14
C PRO A 747 81.70 1.34 -27.44
N GLU A 748 81.77 0.58 -28.54
CA GLU A 748 82.10 1.11 -29.88
C GLU A 748 80.97 2.00 -30.47
N GLU A 749 79.72 1.82 -30.02
CA GLU A 749 78.58 2.63 -30.45
C GLU A 749 78.50 4.00 -29.73
N PRO A 750 78.11 5.10 -30.42
CA PRO A 750 77.85 6.41 -29.80
C PRO A 750 76.81 6.36 -28.67
N ALA A 751 77.21 6.81 -27.48
CA ALA A 751 76.36 6.88 -26.29
C ALA A 751 75.81 8.29 -26.12
N VAL A 752 74.94 8.69 -27.05
CA VAL A 752 74.40 10.06 -27.13
C VAL A 752 73.31 10.27 -26.08
N ILE A 753 73.45 11.34 -25.29
CA ILE A 753 72.50 11.78 -24.25
C ILE A 753 72.21 13.28 -24.41
N HIS A 754 71.02 13.73 -24.02
CA HIS A 754 70.60 15.14 -24.11
C HIS A 754 70.85 15.86 -22.78
N VAL A 755 72.01 16.50 -22.62
CA VAL A 755 72.48 17.09 -21.35
C VAL A 755 73.25 18.39 -21.58
N ASP A 756 73.44 19.18 -20.53
CA ASP A 756 74.35 20.33 -20.56
C ASP A 756 75.78 19.82 -20.37
N GLY A 757 76.61 19.91 -21.40
CA GLY A 757 77.96 19.34 -21.39
C GLY A 757 78.85 19.86 -20.25
N ARG A 758 78.71 21.13 -19.87
CA ARG A 758 79.49 21.72 -18.77
C ARG A 758 79.04 21.20 -17.41
N ARG A 759 77.72 21.03 -17.21
CA ARG A 759 77.17 20.46 -15.97
C ARG A 759 77.41 18.97 -15.89
N MET A 760 77.36 18.25 -17.01
CA MET A 760 77.68 16.84 -17.07
C MET A 760 79.16 16.57 -16.79
N TRP A 761 80.07 17.40 -17.32
CA TRP A 761 81.49 17.34 -16.96
C TRP A 761 81.68 17.52 -15.45
N ARG A 762 80.96 18.47 -14.84
CA ARG A 762 80.99 18.70 -13.39
C ARG A 762 80.45 17.52 -12.58
N VAL A 763 79.45 16.79 -13.08
CA VAL A 763 78.97 15.54 -12.49
C VAL A 763 80.09 14.49 -12.51
N LEU A 764 80.74 14.28 -13.66
CA LEU A 764 81.84 13.32 -13.80
C LEU A 764 83.06 13.72 -12.96
N GLU A 765 83.46 14.99 -12.97
CA GLU A 765 84.56 15.53 -12.16
C GLU A 765 84.36 15.23 -10.67
N ASN A 766 83.15 15.42 -10.15
CA ASN A 766 82.83 15.11 -8.74
C ASN A 766 82.91 13.61 -8.44
N VAL A 767 82.46 12.75 -9.36
CA VAL A 767 82.44 11.29 -9.17
C VAL A 767 83.84 10.69 -9.34
N PHE A 768 84.57 11.03 -10.41
CA PHE A 768 85.96 10.61 -10.62
C PHE A 768 86.91 11.21 -9.57
N GLY A 769 86.71 12.49 -9.19
CA GLY A 769 87.46 13.13 -8.14
C GLY A 769 87.25 12.49 -6.76
N ASN A 770 86.04 11.97 -6.50
CA ASN A 770 85.78 11.16 -5.32
C ASN A 770 86.58 9.84 -5.34
N ALA A 771 86.53 9.11 -6.46
CA ALA A 771 87.28 7.86 -6.61
C ALA A 771 88.80 8.07 -6.48
N ALA A 772 89.38 9.08 -7.14
CA ALA A 772 90.81 9.38 -7.03
C ALA A 772 91.27 9.66 -5.60
N LYS A 773 90.37 10.21 -4.76
CA LYS A 773 90.67 10.66 -3.41
C LYS A 773 90.46 9.62 -2.32
N TYR A 774 89.45 8.76 -2.47
CA TYR A 774 89.05 7.82 -1.43
C TYR A 774 89.29 6.36 -1.81
N ALA A 775 89.68 6.05 -3.05
CA ALA A 775 90.04 4.68 -3.41
C ALA A 775 91.31 4.22 -2.70
N MET A 776 91.35 2.93 -2.34
CA MET A 776 92.49 2.27 -1.73
C MET A 776 93.71 2.34 -2.69
N PRO A 777 94.85 2.91 -2.27
CA PRO A 777 96.04 3.01 -3.11
C PRO A 777 96.50 1.65 -3.67
N GLY A 778 96.99 1.62 -4.92
CA GLY A 778 97.44 0.38 -5.56
C GLY A 778 96.33 -0.51 -6.13
N THR A 779 95.06 -0.08 -6.06
CA THR A 779 93.90 -0.84 -6.58
C THR A 779 93.43 -0.35 -7.95
N ARG A 780 92.40 -1.01 -8.50
CA ARG A 780 91.77 -0.66 -9.78
C ARG A 780 90.50 0.14 -9.56
N VAL A 781 90.27 1.13 -10.44
CA VAL A 781 89.01 1.86 -10.55
C VAL A 781 88.37 1.47 -11.88
N TYR A 782 87.13 0.99 -11.85
CA TYR A 782 86.41 0.54 -13.04
C TYR A 782 85.41 1.62 -13.47
N ALA A 783 85.54 2.09 -14.70
CA ALA A 783 84.61 3.00 -15.36
C ALA A 783 83.93 2.25 -16.52
N ASP A 784 82.69 1.80 -16.29
CA ASP A 784 81.90 1.04 -17.25
C ASP A 784 80.84 1.95 -17.89
N LEU A 785 80.79 1.98 -19.22
CA LEU A 785 79.69 2.61 -19.96
C LEU A 785 78.90 1.52 -20.68
N VAL A 786 77.60 1.42 -20.40
CA VAL A 786 76.73 0.39 -20.97
C VAL A 786 75.59 1.08 -21.72
N LEU A 787 75.39 0.70 -22.99
CA LEU A 787 74.19 1.09 -23.73
C LEU A 787 73.15 -0.02 -23.67
N THR A 788 71.90 0.41 -23.53
CA THR A 788 70.69 -0.39 -23.75
C THR A 788 69.85 0.29 -24.84
N ASP A 789 68.73 -0.32 -25.25
CA ASP A 789 67.87 0.24 -26.30
C ASP A 789 67.29 1.62 -25.92
N ASP A 790 67.01 1.83 -24.64
CA ASP A 790 66.34 3.04 -24.12
C ASP A 790 67.25 3.95 -23.27
N LYS A 791 68.38 3.44 -22.76
CA LYS A 791 69.22 4.17 -21.78
C LYS A 791 70.72 4.01 -22.02
N VAL A 792 71.46 5.02 -21.57
CA VAL A 792 72.92 5.01 -21.39
C VAL A 792 73.20 5.00 -19.88
N GLU A 793 73.91 3.98 -19.40
CA GLU A 793 74.32 3.86 -18.00
C GLU A 793 75.85 3.99 -17.88
N PHE A 794 76.30 4.98 -17.11
CA PHE A 794 77.70 5.11 -16.69
C PHE A 794 77.84 4.63 -15.24
N SER A 795 78.80 3.75 -14.99
CA SER A 795 79.09 3.20 -13.67
C SER A 795 80.55 3.39 -13.30
N LEU A 796 80.83 4.01 -12.15
CA LEU A 796 82.18 4.12 -11.58
C LEU A 796 82.26 3.31 -10.28
N LYS A 797 83.22 2.38 -10.20
CA LYS A 797 83.41 1.48 -9.07
C LYS A 797 84.85 1.51 -8.56
N ASN A 798 85.02 1.59 -7.24
CA ASN A 798 86.31 1.45 -6.58
C ASN A 798 86.18 0.79 -5.21
N VAL A 799 87.29 0.26 -4.70
CA VAL A 799 87.42 -0.15 -3.30
C VAL A 799 87.87 1.05 -2.49
N SER A 800 87.15 1.39 -1.42
CA SER A 800 87.47 2.50 -0.52
C SER A 800 88.70 2.18 0.34
N GLU A 801 89.51 3.19 0.64
CA GLU A 801 90.64 3.11 1.56
C GLU A 801 90.19 2.95 3.02
N GLN A 802 89.03 3.52 3.36
CA GLN A 802 88.43 3.45 4.69
C GLN A 802 87.07 2.74 4.65
N GLN A 803 86.72 2.09 5.75
CA GLN A 803 85.44 1.41 5.90
C GLN A 803 84.26 2.37 5.73
N LEU A 804 83.32 2.03 4.86
CA LEU A 804 82.12 2.82 4.60
C LEU A 804 81.03 2.46 5.62
N ASN A 805 81.00 3.15 6.76
CA ASN A 805 80.03 2.94 7.84
C ASN A 805 78.78 3.86 7.74
N ILE A 806 78.43 4.33 6.54
CA ILE A 806 77.32 5.26 6.29
C ILE A 806 76.43 4.71 5.16
N SER A 807 75.13 4.97 5.23
CA SER A 807 74.20 4.57 4.17
C SER A 807 74.41 5.36 2.87
N ALA A 808 74.01 4.79 1.73
CA ALA A 808 74.13 5.46 0.44
C ALA A 808 73.31 6.76 0.38
N ASP A 809 72.11 6.78 0.96
CA ASP A 809 71.27 7.99 0.98
C ASP A 809 71.93 9.12 1.77
N GLU A 810 72.43 8.80 2.97
CA GLU A 810 73.11 9.74 3.86
C GLU A 810 74.41 10.28 3.25
N LEU A 811 75.19 9.46 2.52
CA LEU A 811 76.39 9.92 1.79
C LEU A 811 76.09 10.85 0.61
N THR A 812 74.85 10.89 0.13
CA THR A 812 74.40 11.84 -0.90
C THR A 812 73.80 13.13 -0.34
N GLU A 813 73.64 13.24 1.00
CA GLU A 813 73.19 14.47 1.66
C GLU A 813 74.28 15.54 1.71
N ARG A 814 73.87 16.80 1.92
CA ARG A 814 74.79 17.95 1.94
C ARG A 814 75.64 17.96 3.21
N PHE A 815 76.93 18.23 3.04
CA PHE A 815 77.93 18.35 4.12
C PHE A 815 78.23 17.05 4.87
N ILE A 816 77.73 15.90 4.40
CA ILE A 816 78.04 14.59 4.97
C ILE A 816 79.36 14.05 4.38
N ARG A 817 80.14 13.36 5.21
CA ARG A 817 81.38 12.66 4.83
C ARG A 817 81.44 11.30 5.51
N GLY A 818 82.05 10.33 4.83
CA GLY A 818 82.23 8.95 5.29
C GLY A 818 83.36 8.72 6.29
N ASP A 819 84.23 9.71 6.56
CA ASP A 819 85.42 9.55 7.39
C ASP A 819 85.22 9.95 8.87
N ILE A 820 85.75 9.14 9.79
CA ILE A 820 85.62 9.36 11.25
C ILE A 820 86.55 10.48 11.75
N SER A 821 87.70 10.66 11.10
CA SER A 821 88.65 11.74 11.39
C SER A 821 88.49 12.87 10.38
N ARG A 822 87.80 13.95 10.74
CA ARG A 822 87.56 15.18 9.94
C ARG A 822 88.82 15.90 9.37
N SER A 823 89.98 15.25 9.41
CA SER A 823 91.29 15.69 8.94
C SER A 823 91.47 15.62 7.42
N THR A 824 90.63 14.90 6.67
CA THR A 824 90.77 14.82 5.20
C THR A 824 90.22 16.07 4.51
N GLU A 825 90.75 16.36 3.31
CA GLU A 825 90.21 17.44 2.48
C GLU A 825 88.81 17.10 1.96
N GLY A 826 88.00 18.06 1.48
CA GLY A 826 86.68 17.82 0.87
C GLY A 826 85.60 18.74 1.42
N SER A 827 84.49 18.94 0.67
CA SER A 827 83.36 19.79 1.06
C SER A 827 82.16 19.01 1.62
N GLY A 828 82.01 17.74 1.24
CA GLY A 828 80.78 16.98 1.50
C GLY A 828 79.62 17.44 0.61
N LEU A 829 79.89 18.26 -0.42
CA LEU A 829 78.87 18.77 -1.34
C LEU A 829 78.93 18.10 -2.73
N GLY A 830 80.08 17.59 -3.15
CA GLY A 830 80.31 17.06 -4.50
C GLY A 830 79.30 15.99 -4.95
N LEU A 831 79.02 14.97 -4.11
CA LEU A 831 78.04 13.93 -4.46
C LEU A 831 76.60 14.47 -4.49
N SER A 832 76.24 15.38 -3.57
CA SER A 832 74.93 16.02 -3.55
C SER A 832 74.70 16.93 -4.76
N ILE A 833 75.76 17.62 -5.22
CA ILE A 833 75.77 18.43 -6.44
C ILE A 833 75.64 17.53 -7.66
N ALA A 834 76.42 16.44 -7.74
CA ALA A 834 76.35 15.47 -8.82
C ALA A 834 74.95 14.84 -8.95
N LYS A 835 74.35 14.41 -7.83
CA LYS A 835 72.97 13.90 -7.78
C LYS A 835 71.96 14.95 -8.26
N SER A 836 72.03 16.16 -7.72
CA SER A 836 71.07 17.22 -8.05
C SER A 836 71.19 17.69 -9.50
N LEU A 837 72.40 17.82 -10.04
CA LEU A 837 72.63 18.16 -11.46
C LEU A 837 72.19 17.04 -12.41
N THR A 838 72.37 15.77 -12.02
CA THR A 838 71.91 14.63 -12.81
C THR A 838 70.39 14.62 -12.90
N VAL A 839 69.70 14.76 -11.76
CA VAL A 839 68.23 14.80 -11.68
C VAL A 839 67.66 16.01 -12.42
N MET A 840 68.28 17.19 -12.29
CA MET A 840 67.84 18.40 -12.99
C MET A 840 67.96 18.29 -14.51
N GLN A 841 68.92 17.50 -15.01
CA GLN A 841 69.09 17.19 -16.43
C GLN A 841 68.23 15.99 -16.90
N GLY A 842 67.33 15.48 -16.05
CA GLY A 842 66.42 14.38 -16.39
C GLY A 842 67.04 12.97 -16.28
N GLY A 843 68.23 12.84 -15.67
CA GLY A 843 68.89 11.56 -15.40
C GLY A 843 68.59 11.00 -14.01
N GLU A 844 68.99 9.75 -13.79
CA GLU A 844 68.93 9.06 -12.51
C GLU A 844 70.35 8.92 -11.94
N PHE A 845 70.52 9.21 -10.64
CA PHE A 845 71.79 9.06 -9.91
C PHE A 845 71.59 8.11 -8.73
N GLU A 846 72.26 6.97 -8.77
CA GLU A 846 72.15 5.92 -7.76
C GLU A 846 73.54 5.64 -7.15
N LEU A 847 73.63 5.64 -5.82
CA LEU A 847 74.83 5.26 -5.08
C LEU A 847 74.60 3.89 -4.45
N TYR A 848 75.52 2.97 -4.67
CA TYR A 848 75.50 1.61 -4.12
C TYR A 848 76.77 1.38 -3.30
N LEU A 849 76.58 0.90 -2.07
CA LEU A 849 77.64 0.61 -1.11
C LEU A 849 77.49 -0.83 -0.62
N ASP A 850 78.58 -1.60 -0.67
CA ASP A 850 78.63 -2.97 -0.13
C ASP A 850 80.01 -3.24 0.50
N GLY A 851 80.07 -3.20 1.83
CA GLY A 851 81.34 -3.21 2.56
C GLY A 851 82.22 -2.02 2.15
N ASP A 852 83.39 -2.31 1.57
CA ASP A 852 84.32 -1.28 1.07
C ASP A 852 84.10 -0.93 -0.40
N LEU A 853 83.11 -1.54 -1.08
CA LEU A 853 82.78 -1.24 -2.46
C LEU A 853 81.98 0.06 -2.54
N PHE A 854 82.54 1.04 -3.26
CA PHE A 854 81.84 2.26 -3.67
C PHE A 854 81.46 2.14 -5.15
N ARG A 855 80.18 2.28 -5.48
CA ARG A 855 79.68 2.27 -6.86
C ARG A 855 78.66 3.38 -7.09
N VAL A 856 78.91 4.24 -8.09
CA VAL A 856 77.94 5.22 -8.57
C VAL A 856 77.41 4.78 -9.93
N ASN A 857 76.10 4.80 -10.13
CA ASN A 857 75.44 4.62 -11.42
C ASN A 857 74.73 5.91 -11.82
N ILE A 858 74.99 6.38 -13.03
CA ILE A 858 74.33 7.53 -13.65
C ILE A 858 73.63 7.04 -14.91
N ARG A 859 72.32 7.26 -15.00
CA ARG A 859 71.51 6.81 -16.14
C ARG A 859 70.83 7.99 -16.83
N PHE A 860 70.88 8.02 -18.15
CA PHE A 860 70.14 8.95 -18.99
C PHE A 860 69.39 8.20 -20.09
N ALA A 861 68.32 8.79 -20.60
CA ALA A 861 67.66 8.28 -21.79
C ALA A 861 68.61 8.38 -23.00
N ARG A 862 68.70 7.30 -23.77
CA ARG A 862 69.51 7.27 -24.99
C ARG A 862 68.82 8.10 -26.06
N VAL A 863 69.55 9.03 -26.68
CA VAL A 863 69.08 9.72 -27.88
C VAL A 863 69.35 8.79 -29.07
N PRO A 864 68.32 8.34 -29.81
CA PRO A 864 68.52 7.46 -30.95
C PRO A 864 69.32 8.18 -32.04
N ALA A 865 70.27 7.48 -32.66
CA ALA A 865 71.11 8.03 -33.71
C ALA A 865 70.23 8.61 -34.84
N ARG A 866 70.39 9.91 -35.11
CA ARG A 866 69.72 10.57 -36.25
C ARG A 866 70.22 9.91 -37.53
N ALA A 867 69.33 9.27 -38.28
CA ALA A 867 69.67 8.75 -39.60
C ALA A 867 70.18 9.92 -40.48
N GLU A 868 71.45 9.88 -40.87
CA GLU A 868 72.00 10.82 -41.84
C GLU A 868 71.24 10.66 -43.16
N ASN A 869 70.48 11.69 -43.53
CA ASN A 869 69.96 11.80 -44.88
C ASN A 869 71.14 11.88 -45.85
N LYS A 870 71.32 10.86 -46.68
CA LYS A 870 72.05 10.96 -47.94
C LYS A 870 71.54 12.19 -48.69
N ILE A 871 72.39 13.19 -48.84
CA ILE A 871 72.20 14.24 -49.83
C ILE A 871 72.77 13.68 -51.14
N ASP A 872 71.89 13.28 -52.07
CA ASP A 872 72.25 13.07 -53.47
C ASP A 872 72.67 14.42 -54.07
N TYR A 873 73.84 14.45 -54.72
CA TYR A 873 74.26 15.48 -55.67
C TYR A 873 74.04 15.01 -57.09
#